data_AF-A0A2G2FTK6-F1
#
_entry.id   AF-A0A2G2FTK6-F1
#
_cell.length_a   1.000
_cell.length_b   1.000
_cell.length_c   1.000
_cell.angle_alpha   90.00
_cell.angle_beta   90.00
_cell.angle_gamma   90.00
#
_symmetry.space_group_name_H-M   'P 1'
#
loop_
_entity.id
_entity.type
_entity.pdbx_description
1 polymer ?
#
loop_
_entity_poly.entity_id
_entity_poly.type
_entity_poly.pdbx_seq_one_letter_code
_entity_poly.pdbx_strand_id
1 'polypeptide(L)'
;MNQEITNNPFNPLTPAKTFDEIKVSLASPERILSWSFGEIKKPETINYRTFKPERDGLFCARIFGPIKDYECLCGKYKRMKYRGVVCEKCGVEVTLQKVRRERMGHIELASPVAHIWFLKSLPSRIGLMLDMTLRDLERILYFENYVVIEPGLTDLTYGQLMGEEEFLDAQDAYGIDAFTANIGAEAIREMLAQIDLEAEAETLRADLKEATGELKPKKIIKRLKIVESFIESGNRPEWMILTVIPVIPPELRPLVPLDGGRFATSDLNDLYRRVINRNNRLKRLIELRAPDIIVRNEKRMLQESVDALFDNGRRGRVITGANKRPLKSLSDMLKGKQGRFRQNLLGKRVDFSGRSVIVTGPELKLHQCGLPKKMALELFKPFIYSRLEAKGLSSTVKQAKKLVEKERPEVWDILDEVIREHPVMLNRAPTLHRLGIQAFEPILIEGKAIQLHPLVCSAFNADFDGDQMAVHVPLSLEAQLEARVLMMSTNNVLSPANGAPIIVPSQDMILGIYYSTIARNGMKGEGMAFSSLEEIDYALASGAVHLHAKVTARVKQIDDEGNEVFRRFETTPGRVKLGALLPLNAKAPFDLLNRLLRKKEVQQVIDTVYRYCGQKESVIFCDQIMTLGFKEAFKAGISFGKDDMVVPDDKWTLVEETRSQAKDFEQQYMDGLITQGEKYNKVVDAWSKCNDKVTNSMMDTISRSGKEADGSDSEPNSVYMMAHSGARGSVTQMKQLGGMRGLMAKPSGEIIETPIISNFKEGLTVLEYFNSTHGARKGLSDTALKTANSGYLTRRLVDVAQDCIVREIDCGTDIAITAEAAVNDGEVVSSLGERVLGRVSADDVLRPGTDEVLVTKGELIDERKADMIEEAKVAKMRIRSPLTCQAEDGVCATCYGRDLARGTRVNIGEAVGIIAAQSIGE
;
A
#
# COMPACT_ATOMS: atom_id res chain seq x y z
N MET A 1 -8.52 -8.95 -36.19
CA MET A 1 -8.77 -8.02 -37.31
C MET A 1 -10.26 -7.66 -37.37
N ASN A 2 -10.70 -6.67 -36.59
CA ASN A 2 -12.08 -6.13 -36.65
C ASN A 2 -12.01 -4.59 -36.51
N GLN A 3 -11.22 -3.95 -37.37
CA GLN A 3 -11.06 -2.49 -37.43
C GLN A 3 -12.02 -1.80 -38.41
N GLU A 4 -12.92 -2.53 -39.09
CA GLU A 4 -13.64 -1.97 -40.24
C GLU A 4 -15.07 -1.48 -39.98
N ILE A 5 -15.58 -1.46 -38.74
CA ILE A 5 -16.97 -0.98 -38.47
C ILE A 5 -17.01 0.30 -37.60
N THR A 6 -15.87 0.87 -37.22
CA THR A 6 -15.83 2.11 -36.41
C THR A 6 -15.68 3.41 -37.19
N ASN A 7 -15.42 3.36 -38.51
CA ASN A 7 -15.26 4.56 -39.33
C ASN A 7 -16.54 4.89 -40.08
N ASN A 8 -17.43 5.64 -39.43
CA ASN A 8 -18.49 6.36 -40.12
C ASN A 8 -17.85 7.54 -40.90
N PRO A 9 -17.83 7.56 -42.24
CA PRO A 9 -17.05 8.52 -43.04
C PRO A 9 -17.53 9.98 -42.91
N PHE A 10 -18.71 10.22 -42.33
CA PHE A 10 -19.28 11.57 -42.16
C PHE A 10 -18.98 12.22 -40.80
N ASN A 11 -18.20 11.57 -39.94
CA ASN A 11 -17.84 12.14 -38.65
C ASN A 11 -16.49 11.55 -38.18
N PRO A 12 -15.35 12.05 -38.68
CA PRO A 12 -14.07 11.68 -38.10
C PRO A 12 -14.13 11.99 -36.61
N LEU A 13 -14.00 10.95 -35.78
CA LEU A 13 -13.80 11.11 -34.35
C LEU A 13 -12.60 12.02 -34.19
N THR A 14 -12.82 13.23 -33.66
CA THR A 14 -11.74 14.17 -33.37
C THR A 14 -10.68 13.41 -32.57
N PRO A 15 -9.44 13.30 -33.06
CA PRO A 15 -8.41 12.55 -32.35
C PRO A 15 -8.30 13.10 -30.94
N ALA A 16 -8.25 12.20 -29.95
CA ALA A 16 -8.05 12.60 -28.57
C ALA A 16 -6.74 13.40 -28.50
N LYS A 17 -6.82 14.68 -28.14
CA LYS A 17 -5.64 15.52 -27.98
C LYS A 17 -4.79 14.94 -26.86
N THR A 18 -3.65 14.34 -27.19
CA THR A 18 -2.62 13.99 -26.22
C THR A 18 -1.98 15.28 -25.71
N PHE A 19 -1.73 15.33 -24.41
CA PHE A 19 -1.08 16.46 -23.77
C PHE A 19 0.08 15.90 -22.95
N ASP A 20 1.23 16.58 -22.99
CA ASP A 20 2.43 16.18 -22.24
C ASP A 20 2.56 16.95 -20.92
N GLU A 21 1.93 18.12 -20.84
CA GLU A 21 2.01 19.02 -19.69
C GLU A 21 0.63 19.46 -19.18
N ILE A 22 0.54 19.70 -17.87
CA ILE A 22 -0.64 20.26 -17.22
C ILE A 22 -0.24 21.56 -16.51
N LYS A 23 -0.90 22.66 -16.84
CA LYS A 23 -0.73 23.96 -16.18
C LYS A 23 -1.93 24.31 -15.31
N VAL A 24 -1.68 24.88 -14.14
CA VAL A 24 -2.69 25.46 -13.25
C VAL A 24 -2.44 26.96 -13.12
N SER A 25 -3.48 27.78 -13.27
CA SER A 25 -3.42 29.25 -13.20
C SER A 25 -4.76 29.80 -12.71
N LEU A 26 -4.76 31.04 -12.21
CA LEU A 26 -5.98 31.74 -11.82
C LEU A 26 -6.88 31.97 -13.03
N ALA A 27 -8.19 31.81 -12.84
CA ALA A 27 -9.16 32.05 -13.89
C ALA A 27 -9.64 33.51 -13.81
N SER A 28 -9.40 34.28 -14.87
CA SER A 28 -9.99 35.61 -15.00
C SER A 28 -11.52 35.51 -15.17
N PRO A 29 -12.29 36.56 -14.83
CA PRO A 29 -13.73 36.58 -15.06
C PRO A 29 -14.11 36.32 -16.52
N GLU A 30 -13.36 36.90 -17.46
CA GLU A 30 -13.52 36.67 -18.91
C GLU A 30 -13.30 35.20 -19.30
N ARG A 31 -12.28 34.57 -18.70
CA ARG A 31 -12.00 33.15 -18.93
C ARG A 31 -13.10 32.26 -18.37
N ILE A 32 -13.66 32.58 -17.20
CA ILE A 32 -14.81 31.87 -16.63
C ILE A 32 -16.03 31.99 -17.56
N LEU A 33 -16.27 33.17 -18.13
CA LEU A 33 -17.34 33.40 -19.11
C LEU A 33 -17.11 32.59 -20.40
N SER A 34 -15.86 32.48 -20.87
CA SER A 34 -15.52 31.69 -22.06
C SER A 34 -15.83 30.19 -21.91
N TRP A 35 -15.80 29.65 -20.69
CA TRP A 35 -16.18 28.26 -20.40
C TRP A 35 -17.69 28.06 -20.33
N SER A 36 -18.44 29.14 -20.15
CA SER A 36 -19.85 29.07 -19.86
C SER A 36 -20.71 29.00 -21.11
N PHE A 37 -21.67 28.08 -21.09
CA PHE A 37 -22.71 27.98 -22.11
C PHE A 37 -23.98 28.76 -21.76
N GLY A 38 -24.00 29.44 -20.62
CA GLY A 38 -25.12 30.29 -20.20
C GLY A 38 -25.13 30.61 -18.71
N GLU A 39 -25.79 31.72 -18.38
CA GLU A 39 -25.99 32.20 -17.02
C GLU A 39 -27.16 31.48 -16.32
N ILE A 40 -26.96 31.07 -15.07
CA ILE A 40 -28.01 30.50 -14.23
C ILE A 40 -28.64 31.60 -13.39
N LYS A 41 -29.90 31.91 -13.70
CA LYS A 41 -30.66 32.98 -13.03
C LYS A 41 -31.55 32.45 -11.91
N LYS A 42 -32.04 31.21 -12.03
CA LYS A 42 -33.02 30.66 -11.08
C LYS A 42 -32.43 29.57 -10.19
N PRO A 43 -32.85 29.51 -8.91
CA PRO A 43 -32.45 28.46 -7.97
C PRO A 43 -33.13 27.10 -8.24
N GLU A 44 -34.11 27.08 -9.14
CA GLU A 44 -34.95 25.93 -9.46
C GLU A 44 -34.14 24.81 -10.14
N THR A 45 -34.51 23.56 -9.87
CA THR A 45 -33.83 22.38 -10.43
C THR A 45 -34.68 21.73 -11.51
N ILE A 46 -35.72 21.01 -11.10
CA ILE A 46 -36.67 20.31 -11.96
C ILE A 46 -38.10 20.68 -11.57
N ASN A 47 -39.01 20.56 -12.52
CA ASN A 47 -40.43 20.73 -12.29
C ASN A 47 -40.97 19.56 -11.45
N TYR A 48 -41.69 19.86 -10.37
CA TYR A 48 -42.18 18.84 -9.44
C TYR A 48 -43.23 17.89 -10.04
N ARG A 49 -43.94 18.27 -11.12
CA ARG A 49 -44.95 17.41 -11.78
C ARG A 49 -44.37 16.62 -12.94
N THR A 50 -43.59 17.28 -13.79
CA THR A 50 -43.12 16.69 -15.06
C THR A 50 -41.71 16.11 -14.97
N PHE A 51 -40.99 16.39 -13.87
CA PHE A 51 -39.57 16.07 -13.67
C PHE A 51 -38.64 16.59 -14.78
N LYS A 52 -39.13 17.52 -15.60
CA LYS A 52 -38.32 18.19 -16.63
C LYS A 52 -37.51 19.31 -15.99
N PRO A 53 -36.27 19.56 -16.45
CA PRO A 53 -35.46 20.67 -15.99
C PRO A 53 -36.13 22.01 -16.27
N GLU A 54 -36.05 22.90 -15.28
CA GLU A 54 -36.57 24.26 -15.41
C GLU A 54 -35.68 25.14 -16.30
N ARG A 55 -36.30 26.14 -16.92
CA ARG A 55 -35.59 27.12 -17.75
C ARG A 55 -34.75 28.03 -16.87
N ASP A 56 -33.48 28.22 -17.24
CA ASP A 56 -32.49 29.05 -16.54
C ASP A 56 -32.20 28.61 -15.08
N GLY A 57 -32.60 27.39 -14.74
CA GLY A 57 -32.30 26.74 -13.46
C GLY A 57 -31.01 25.93 -13.49
N LEU A 58 -30.70 25.32 -12.34
CA LEU A 58 -29.47 24.53 -12.12
C LEU A 58 -29.32 23.30 -13.02
N PHE A 59 -30.40 22.81 -13.64
CA PHE A 59 -30.37 21.64 -14.53
C PHE A 59 -30.76 21.98 -15.97
N CYS A 60 -30.84 23.27 -16.32
CA CYS A 60 -31.39 23.76 -17.58
C CYS A 60 -30.81 23.04 -18.81
N ALA A 61 -31.70 22.51 -19.67
CA ALA A 61 -31.28 21.81 -20.88
C ALA A 61 -30.70 22.74 -21.95
N ARG A 62 -31.03 24.04 -21.92
CA ARG A 62 -30.46 25.04 -22.83
C ARG A 62 -28.98 25.26 -22.57
N ILE A 63 -28.60 25.37 -21.30
CA ILE A 63 -27.22 25.66 -20.86
C ILE A 63 -26.38 24.38 -20.96
N PHE A 64 -26.84 23.30 -20.35
CA PHE A 64 -26.04 22.09 -20.19
C PHE A 64 -26.18 21.08 -21.33
N GLY A 65 -27.22 21.16 -22.15
CA GLY A 65 -27.50 20.21 -23.25
C GLY A 65 -28.70 19.29 -23.01
N PRO A 66 -29.01 18.39 -23.96
CA PRO A 66 -30.24 17.59 -23.96
C PRO A 66 -30.20 16.41 -22.97
N ILE A 67 -31.37 16.02 -22.44
CA ILE A 67 -31.51 14.89 -21.49
C ILE A 67 -31.42 13.53 -22.19
N LYS A 68 -31.82 13.48 -23.46
CA LYS A 68 -31.82 12.27 -24.28
C LYS A 68 -30.99 12.51 -25.53
N ASP A 69 -30.33 11.48 -26.01
CA ASP A 69 -29.49 11.55 -27.20
C ASP A 69 -30.32 11.96 -28.44
N TYR A 70 -29.86 13.00 -29.13
CA TYR A 70 -30.48 13.52 -30.35
C TYR A 70 -31.98 13.88 -30.21
N GLU A 71 -32.40 14.34 -29.04
CA GLU A 71 -33.77 14.80 -28.78
C GLU A 71 -33.78 16.12 -27.99
N CYS A 72 -34.52 17.11 -28.49
CA CYS A 72 -34.72 18.37 -27.77
C CYS A 72 -35.73 18.22 -26.62
N LEU A 73 -35.68 19.10 -25.61
CA LEU A 73 -36.52 18.98 -24.39
C LEU A 73 -38.04 18.95 -24.66
N CYS A 74 -38.52 19.70 -25.65
CA CYS A 74 -39.94 19.74 -26.02
C CYS A 74 -40.38 18.59 -26.96
N GLY A 75 -39.43 17.81 -27.49
CA GLY A 75 -39.70 16.73 -28.44
C GLY A 75 -40.07 17.14 -29.87
N LYS A 76 -39.95 18.43 -30.25
CA LYS A 76 -40.17 18.90 -31.64
C LYS A 76 -39.16 18.27 -32.61
N TYR A 77 -37.88 18.31 -32.25
CA TYR A 77 -36.79 17.71 -33.01
C TYR A 77 -36.34 16.42 -32.33
N LYS A 78 -36.47 15.31 -33.08
CA LYS A 78 -36.07 13.96 -32.67
C LYS A 78 -35.31 13.30 -33.81
N ARG A 79 -34.41 12.37 -33.44
CA ARG A 79 -33.56 11.58 -34.34
C ARG A 79 -32.31 12.33 -34.80
N MET A 80 -31.33 11.55 -35.23
CA MET A 80 -29.98 12.00 -35.61
C MET A 80 -29.94 13.01 -36.76
N LYS A 81 -30.98 13.07 -37.61
CA LYS A 81 -31.08 13.99 -38.76
C LYS A 81 -31.04 15.48 -38.39
N TYR A 82 -31.43 15.83 -37.16
CA TYR A 82 -31.44 17.21 -36.67
C TYR A 82 -30.21 17.53 -35.81
N ARG A 83 -29.14 16.74 -35.89
CA ARG A 83 -27.92 16.97 -35.12
C ARG A 83 -27.38 18.38 -35.36
N GLY A 84 -27.08 19.11 -34.29
CA GLY A 84 -26.57 20.49 -34.33
C GLY A 84 -27.66 21.56 -34.51
N VAL A 85 -28.92 21.20 -34.74
CA VAL A 85 -30.02 22.16 -34.82
C VAL A 85 -30.43 22.60 -33.41
N VAL A 86 -30.51 23.92 -33.21
CA VAL A 86 -31.04 24.52 -31.96
C VAL A 86 -32.56 24.66 -32.07
N CYS A 87 -33.29 24.12 -31.10
CA CYS A 87 -34.74 24.14 -31.14
C CYS A 87 -35.32 25.53 -30.85
N GLU A 88 -36.09 26.12 -31.76
CA GLU A 88 -36.76 27.42 -31.58
C GLU A 88 -37.67 27.49 -30.34
N LYS A 89 -38.33 26.38 -29.97
CA LYS A 89 -39.29 26.37 -28.84
C LYS A 89 -38.62 26.33 -27.47
N CYS A 90 -37.52 25.58 -27.33
CA CYS A 90 -36.89 25.33 -26.03
C CYS A 90 -35.44 25.80 -25.93
N GLY A 91 -34.83 26.25 -27.03
CA GLY A 91 -33.43 26.67 -27.11
C GLY A 91 -32.41 25.56 -26.93
N VAL A 92 -32.84 24.28 -26.90
CA VAL A 92 -31.95 23.14 -26.68
C VAL A 92 -31.36 22.69 -28.01
N GLU A 93 -30.04 22.57 -28.04
CA GLU A 93 -29.28 22.01 -29.14
C GLU A 93 -29.42 20.48 -29.18
N VAL A 94 -29.71 19.92 -30.35
CA VAL A 94 -29.85 18.47 -30.54
C VAL A 94 -28.48 17.82 -30.68
N THR A 95 -27.96 17.31 -29.57
CA THR A 95 -26.65 16.63 -29.47
C THR A 95 -26.74 15.38 -28.58
N LEU A 96 -25.60 14.75 -28.28
CA LEU A 96 -25.51 13.65 -27.33
C LEU A 96 -25.71 14.16 -25.90
N GLN A 97 -26.33 13.35 -25.04
CA GLN A 97 -26.51 13.67 -23.62
C GLN A 97 -25.16 13.88 -22.90
N LYS A 98 -24.10 13.20 -23.34
CA LYS A 98 -22.74 13.26 -22.76
C LYS A 98 -22.24 14.70 -22.55
N VAL A 99 -22.65 15.65 -23.40
CA VAL A 99 -22.25 17.07 -23.25
C VAL A 99 -22.71 17.68 -21.93
N ARG A 100 -23.77 17.15 -21.29
CA ARG A 100 -24.25 17.57 -19.95
C ARG A 100 -23.26 17.29 -18.83
N ARG A 101 -22.23 16.48 -19.09
CA ARG A 101 -21.12 16.25 -18.17
C ARG A 101 -19.95 17.22 -18.38
N GLU A 102 -19.89 17.86 -19.54
CA GLU A 102 -18.75 18.67 -19.99
C GLU A 102 -19.06 20.17 -19.93
N ARG A 103 -20.27 20.59 -20.31
CA ARG A 103 -20.68 22.01 -20.38
C ARG A 103 -20.81 22.64 -18.99
N MET A 104 -20.18 23.80 -18.79
CA MET A 104 -20.28 24.58 -17.55
C MET A 104 -21.30 25.72 -17.69
N GLY A 105 -21.87 26.14 -16.56
CA GLY A 105 -22.66 27.36 -16.43
C GLY A 105 -21.89 28.42 -15.64
N HIS A 106 -22.44 29.62 -15.51
CA HIS A 106 -21.90 30.64 -14.60
C HIS A 106 -23.01 31.36 -13.83
N ILE A 107 -22.62 32.02 -12.74
CA ILE A 107 -23.44 32.94 -11.96
C ILE A 107 -22.69 34.26 -11.89
N GLU A 108 -23.30 35.33 -12.38
CA GLU A 108 -22.79 36.69 -12.23
C GLU A 108 -23.19 37.23 -10.86
N LEU A 109 -22.20 37.61 -10.04
CA LEU A 109 -22.45 38.11 -8.69
C LEU A 109 -22.84 39.59 -8.72
N ALA A 110 -23.77 39.97 -7.86
CA ALA A 110 -24.21 41.36 -7.70
C ALA A 110 -23.17 42.24 -6.99
N SER A 111 -22.31 41.61 -6.18
CA SER A 111 -21.20 42.24 -5.46
C SER A 111 -20.00 41.30 -5.57
N PRO A 112 -18.77 41.82 -5.73
CA PRO A 112 -17.55 41.02 -5.63
C PRO A 112 -17.49 40.26 -4.30
N VAL A 113 -16.90 39.06 -4.33
CA VAL A 113 -16.78 38.15 -3.19
C VAL A 113 -15.36 37.62 -3.11
N ALA A 114 -14.71 37.70 -1.97
CA ALA A 114 -13.34 37.19 -1.84
C ALA A 114 -13.31 35.67 -1.89
N HIS A 115 -12.34 35.09 -2.57
CA HIS A 115 -12.19 33.65 -2.62
C HIS A 115 -11.58 33.12 -1.30
N ILE A 116 -12.32 32.26 -0.58
CA ILE A 116 -11.94 31.74 0.74
C ILE A 116 -10.54 31.10 0.80
N TRP A 117 -10.10 30.39 -0.25
CA TRP A 117 -8.77 29.80 -0.29
C TRP A 117 -7.64 30.83 -0.20
N PHE A 118 -7.72 31.97 -0.90
CA PHE A 118 -6.66 32.98 -0.86
C PHE A 118 -6.72 33.84 0.40
N LEU A 119 -7.92 33.98 0.98
CA LEU A 119 -8.13 34.69 2.23
C LEU A 119 -7.67 33.88 3.46
N LYS A 120 -8.19 32.65 3.64
CA LYS A 120 -8.01 31.83 4.87
C LYS A 120 -6.96 30.73 4.76
N SER A 121 -6.26 30.57 3.63
CA SER A 121 -5.08 29.70 3.63
C SER A 121 -4.00 30.30 4.53
N LEU A 122 -3.24 29.44 5.22
CA LEU A 122 -2.10 29.87 6.02
C LEU A 122 -0.82 29.58 5.21
N PRO A 123 -0.02 30.60 4.83
CA PRO A 123 -0.27 32.03 5.01
C PRO A 123 -1.31 32.61 4.02
N SER A 124 -1.97 33.70 4.42
CA SER A 124 -2.98 34.39 3.59
C SER A 124 -2.29 35.09 2.42
N ARG A 125 -2.74 34.83 1.19
CA ARG A 125 -2.12 35.43 -0.01
C ARG A 125 -2.55 36.87 -0.19
N ILE A 126 -3.82 37.17 0.07
CA ILE A 126 -4.37 38.53 0.03
C ILE A 126 -3.70 39.40 1.11
N GLY A 127 -3.56 38.88 2.34
CA GLY A 127 -2.92 39.64 3.42
C GLY A 127 -1.43 39.88 3.24
N LEU A 128 -0.70 38.91 2.68
CA LEU A 128 0.70 39.15 2.33
C LEU A 128 0.85 40.17 1.19
N MET A 129 -0.08 40.20 0.22
CA MET A 129 -0.02 41.15 -0.88
C MET A 129 -0.25 42.60 -0.40
N LEU A 130 -1.29 42.82 0.43
CA LEU A 130 -1.67 44.12 0.98
C LEU A 130 -0.86 44.54 2.22
N ASP A 131 0.06 43.70 2.69
CA ASP A 131 0.77 43.82 3.98
C ASP A 131 -0.13 43.99 5.23
N MET A 132 -1.38 43.51 5.16
CA MET A 132 -2.36 43.60 6.25
C MET A 132 -2.47 42.29 7.03
N THR A 133 -2.88 42.36 8.31
CA THR A 133 -3.15 41.15 9.08
C THR A 133 -4.46 40.50 8.63
N LEU A 134 -4.59 39.18 8.84
CA LEU A 134 -5.81 38.45 8.48
C LEU A 134 -7.05 38.99 9.22
N ARG A 135 -6.89 39.43 10.48
CA ARG A 135 -8.00 39.98 11.28
C ARG A 135 -8.50 41.29 10.71
N ASP A 136 -7.58 42.14 10.25
CA ASP A 136 -7.90 43.43 9.63
C ASP A 136 -8.67 43.24 8.32
N LEU A 137 -8.24 42.28 7.49
CA LEU A 137 -8.97 41.92 6.27
C LEU A 137 -10.37 41.36 6.57
N GLU A 138 -10.52 40.53 7.60
CA GLU A 138 -11.84 40.03 8.00
C GLU A 138 -12.74 41.18 8.46
N ARG A 139 -12.22 42.17 9.21
CA ARG A 139 -12.97 43.36 9.63
C ARG A 139 -13.48 44.17 8.44
N ILE A 140 -12.64 44.40 7.42
CA ILE A 140 -13.05 45.08 6.19
C ILE A 140 -14.12 44.27 5.47
N LEU A 141 -13.89 42.97 5.29
CA LEU A 141 -14.71 42.08 4.46
C LEU A 141 -16.08 41.77 5.07
N TYR A 142 -16.19 41.77 6.40
CA TYR A 142 -17.45 41.58 7.13
C TYR A 142 -18.18 42.89 7.47
N PHE A 143 -17.74 44.01 6.89
CA PHE A 143 -18.35 45.33 7.04
C PHE A 143 -18.29 45.90 8.47
N GLU A 144 -17.19 45.66 9.20
CA GLU A 144 -16.94 46.26 10.52
C GLU A 144 -16.21 47.61 10.41
N ASN A 145 -15.13 47.68 9.63
CA ASN A 145 -14.29 48.88 9.48
C ASN A 145 -14.12 49.27 8.00
N TYR A 146 -14.03 50.57 7.73
CA TYR A 146 -13.61 51.12 6.44
C TYR A 146 -12.10 51.05 6.30
N VAL A 147 -11.62 50.99 5.06
CA VAL A 147 -10.19 51.08 4.72
C VAL A 147 -9.96 52.24 3.76
N VAL A 148 -8.95 53.06 4.04
CA VAL A 148 -8.53 54.16 3.16
C VAL A 148 -7.83 53.58 1.93
N ILE A 149 -8.36 53.89 0.75
CA ILE A 149 -7.83 53.46 -0.55
C ILE A 149 -6.99 54.57 -1.16
N GLU A 150 -7.51 55.81 -1.19
CA GLU A 150 -6.72 56.97 -1.60
C GLU A 150 -6.78 58.04 -0.49
N PRO A 151 -5.65 58.31 0.19
CA PRO A 151 -5.61 59.29 1.26
C PRO A 151 -5.68 60.75 0.77
N GLY A 152 -5.49 61.01 -0.52
CA GLY A 152 -5.54 62.36 -1.09
C GLY A 152 -4.50 63.29 -0.44
N LEU A 153 -4.92 64.52 -0.13
CA LEU A 153 -4.10 65.53 0.57
C LEU A 153 -4.38 65.58 2.08
N THR A 154 -5.03 64.56 2.63
CA THR A 154 -5.40 64.48 4.05
C THR A 154 -4.28 63.88 4.91
N ASP A 155 -4.44 63.90 6.24
CA ASP A 155 -3.50 63.29 7.18
C ASP A 155 -3.63 61.75 7.27
N LEU A 156 -4.53 61.15 6.48
CA LEU A 156 -4.80 59.71 6.48
C LEU A 156 -3.71 58.92 5.75
N THR A 157 -3.51 57.66 6.13
CA THR A 157 -2.54 56.76 5.50
C THR A 157 -3.22 55.66 4.67
N TYR A 158 -2.56 55.22 3.59
CA TYR A 158 -3.04 54.10 2.79
C TYR A 158 -3.18 52.82 3.65
N GLY A 159 -4.31 52.13 3.55
CA GLY A 159 -4.56 50.92 4.32
C GLY A 159 -4.92 51.16 5.79
N GLN A 160 -5.10 52.41 6.21
CA GLN A 160 -5.60 52.74 7.55
C GLN A 160 -7.04 52.28 7.71
N LEU A 161 -7.31 51.59 8.83
CA LEU A 161 -8.65 51.18 9.21
C LEU A 161 -9.34 52.28 10.00
N MET A 162 -10.61 52.52 9.69
CA MET A 162 -11.44 53.48 10.41
C MET A 162 -12.77 52.83 10.82
N GLY A 163 -13.22 53.13 12.04
CA GLY A 163 -14.59 52.84 12.48
C GLY A 163 -15.62 53.68 11.72
N GLU A 164 -16.90 53.38 11.92
CA GLU A 164 -17.97 54.16 11.28
C GLU A 164 -18.04 55.61 11.82
N GLU A 165 -17.82 55.81 13.12
CA GLU A 165 -17.74 57.15 13.73
C GLU A 165 -16.52 57.92 13.21
N GLU A 166 -15.34 57.31 13.24
CA GLU A 166 -14.10 57.92 12.74
C GLU A 166 -14.17 58.30 11.27
N PHE A 167 -14.86 57.49 10.45
CA PHE A 167 -15.07 57.79 9.03
C PHE A 167 -15.99 59.01 8.84
N LEU A 168 -17.06 59.13 9.63
CA LEU A 168 -17.95 60.29 9.60
C LEU A 168 -17.23 61.55 10.07
N ASP A 169 -16.49 61.47 11.17
CA ASP A 169 -15.68 62.59 11.69
C ASP A 169 -14.64 63.04 10.66
N ALA A 170 -13.99 62.10 9.97
CA ALA A 170 -13.04 62.41 8.90
C ALA A 170 -13.72 63.06 7.68
N GLN A 171 -14.92 62.62 7.31
CA GLN A 171 -15.70 63.25 6.24
C GLN A 171 -16.15 64.68 6.62
N ASP A 172 -16.52 64.91 7.87
CA ASP A 172 -16.89 66.24 8.37
C ASP A 172 -15.68 67.18 8.42
N ALA A 173 -14.49 66.65 8.76
CA ALA A 173 -13.25 67.43 8.86
C ALA A 173 -12.64 67.80 7.49
N TYR A 174 -12.51 66.83 6.58
CA TYR A 174 -11.79 67.00 5.32
C TYR A 174 -12.71 67.22 4.10
N GLY A 175 -14.00 66.90 4.23
CA GLY A 175 -14.97 66.92 3.13
C GLY A 175 -15.10 65.55 2.43
N ILE A 176 -16.28 65.31 1.85
CA ILE A 176 -16.68 64.02 1.27
C ILE A 176 -15.75 63.54 0.13
N ASP A 177 -15.19 64.48 -0.65
CA ASP A 177 -14.36 64.16 -1.83
C ASP A 177 -12.84 64.23 -1.56
N ALA A 178 -12.41 64.51 -0.32
CA ALA A 178 -11.00 64.73 0.00
C ALA A 178 -10.17 63.45 0.11
N PHE A 179 -10.82 62.34 0.45
CA PHE A 179 -10.22 61.00 0.53
C PHE A 179 -11.25 59.94 0.15
N THR A 180 -10.81 58.78 -0.32
CA THR A 180 -11.69 57.63 -0.57
C THR A 180 -11.42 56.53 0.44
N ALA A 181 -12.45 56.14 1.19
CA ALA A 181 -12.44 54.95 2.01
C ALA A 181 -13.67 54.09 1.71
N ASN A 182 -13.43 52.82 1.40
CA ASN A 182 -14.47 51.86 1.06
C ASN A 182 -14.46 50.70 2.07
N ILE A 183 -15.47 49.84 1.98
CA ILE A 183 -15.65 48.69 2.87
C ILE A 183 -16.06 47.44 2.07
N GLY A 184 -15.78 46.26 2.62
CA GLY A 184 -16.13 44.98 2.02
C GLY A 184 -15.15 44.50 0.95
N ALA A 185 -15.56 43.49 0.19
CA ALA A 185 -14.73 42.87 -0.85
C ALA A 185 -14.47 43.78 -2.06
N GLU A 186 -15.29 44.83 -2.26
CA GLU A 186 -15.06 45.86 -3.30
C GLU A 186 -13.80 46.66 -2.98
N ALA A 187 -13.64 47.10 -1.73
CA ALA A 187 -12.47 47.85 -1.29
C ALA A 187 -11.17 47.04 -1.47
N ILE A 188 -11.18 45.77 -1.05
CA ILE A 188 -10.03 44.87 -1.20
C ILE A 188 -9.69 44.67 -2.69
N ARG A 189 -10.69 44.58 -3.56
CA ARG A 189 -10.48 44.42 -5.00
C ARG A 189 -9.84 45.66 -5.62
N GLU A 190 -10.31 46.86 -5.25
CA GLU A 190 -9.75 48.13 -5.72
C GLU A 190 -8.30 48.30 -5.26
N MET A 191 -8.02 48.04 -3.98
CA MET A 191 -6.65 48.05 -3.44
C MET A 191 -5.75 47.08 -4.21
N LEU A 192 -6.20 45.85 -4.48
CA LEU A 192 -5.42 44.87 -5.24
C LEU A 192 -5.20 45.26 -6.71
N ALA A 193 -6.14 45.99 -7.32
CA ALA A 193 -6.05 46.43 -8.70
C ALA A 193 -5.11 47.64 -8.89
N GLN A 194 -4.91 48.43 -7.83
CA GLN A 194 -3.99 49.59 -7.84
C GLN A 194 -2.52 49.21 -7.63
N ILE A 195 -2.22 47.98 -7.20
CA ILE A 195 -0.84 47.54 -6.97
C ILE A 195 -0.10 47.38 -8.30
N ASP A 196 0.94 48.18 -8.49
CA ASP A 196 1.95 47.95 -9.52
C ASP A 196 2.97 46.91 -9.00
N LEU A 197 2.92 45.71 -9.57
CA LEU A 197 3.76 44.59 -9.14
C LEU A 197 5.26 44.86 -9.40
N GLU A 198 5.61 45.58 -10.46
CA GLU A 198 7.00 45.83 -10.84
C GLU A 198 7.63 46.84 -9.88
N ALA A 199 6.93 47.97 -9.65
CA ALA A 199 7.35 48.99 -8.69
C ALA A 199 7.42 48.45 -7.25
N GLU A 200 6.45 47.63 -6.84
CA GLU A 200 6.45 47.02 -5.50
C GLU A 200 7.63 46.05 -5.33
N ALA A 201 7.99 45.28 -6.37
CA ALA A 201 9.14 44.38 -6.32
C ALA A 201 10.47 45.14 -6.16
N GLU A 202 10.64 46.28 -6.85
CA GLU A 202 11.81 47.14 -6.68
C GLU A 202 11.89 47.73 -5.28
N THR A 203 10.76 48.22 -4.76
CA THR A 203 10.64 48.77 -3.41
C THR A 203 11.01 47.72 -2.36
N LEU A 204 10.45 46.51 -2.46
CA LEU A 204 10.76 45.40 -1.54
C LEU A 204 12.23 44.95 -1.61
N ARG A 205 12.87 45.04 -2.79
CA ARG A 205 14.31 44.76 -2.93
C ARG A 205 15.17 45.84 -2.29
N ALA A 206 14.76 47.11 -2.33
CA ALA A 206 15.42 48.20 -1.62
C ALA A 206 15.28 48.03 -0.11
N ASP A 207 14.06 47.79 0.38
CA ASP A 207 13.78 47.55 1.80
C ASP A 207 14.57 46.35 2.34
N LEU A 208 14.75 45.30 1.53
CA LEU A 208 15.54 44.13 1.92
C LEU A 208 17.02 44.46 2.14
N LYS A 209 17.58 45.43 1.41
CA LYS A 209 18.98 45.87 1.60
C LYS A 209 19.14 46.68 2.88
N GLU A 210 18.14 47.47 3.26
CA GLU A 210 18.16 48.32 4.45
C GLU A 210 17.70 47.59 5.73
N ALA A 211 16.93 46.51 5.58
CA ALA A 211 16.33 45.79 6.69
C ALA A 211 17.39 45.13 7.61
N THR A 212 17.55 45.70 8.81
CA THR A 212 18.34 45.14 9.89
C THR A 212 17.49 44.30 10.87
N GLY A 213 18.04 43.19 11.38
CA GLY A 213 17.37 42.24 12.29
C GLY A 213 16.86 40.96 11.60
N GLU A 214 16.41 39.94 12.36
CA GLU A 214 16.03 38.62 11.78
C GLU A 214 14.59 38.54 11.21
N LEU A 215 13.62 39.26 11.78
CA LEU A 215 12.19 39.09 11.49
C LEU A 215 11.73 39.90 10.26
N LYS A 216 12.18 41.15 10.14
CA LYS A 216 11.85 42.05 9.02
C LYS A 216 12.26 41.48 7.65
N PRO A 217 13.52 41.06 7.42
CA PRO A 217 13.90 40.50 6.12
C PRO A 217 13.15 39.21 5.80
N LYS A 218 12.86 38.35 6.78
CA LYS A 218 12.03 37.14 6.55
C LYS A 218 10.60 37.48 6.08
N LYS A 219 10.01 38.58 6.55
CA LYS A 219 8.67 39.05 6.09
C LYS A 219 8.76 39.56 4.65
N ILE A 220 9.74 40.42 4.37
CA ILE A 220 9.98 41.01 3.04
C ILE A 220 10.24 39.91 2.01
N ILE A 221 11.12 38.94 2.30
CA ILE A 221 11.42 37.80 1.41
C ILE A 221 10.15 37.02 1.05
N LYS A 222 9.26 36.77 2.02
CA LYS A 222 8.00 36.06 1.75
C LYS A 222 7.06 36.86 0.85
N ARG A 223 7.02 38.20 1.01
CA ARG A 223 6.19 39.10 0.20
C ARG A 223 6.76 39.24 -1.20
N LEU A 224 8.05 39.54 -1.32
CA LEU A 224 8.78 39.64 -2.59
C LEU A 224 8.61 38.38 -3.43
N LYS A 225 8.76 37.19 -2.83
CA LYS A 225 8.54 35.91 -3.53
C LYS A 225 7.14 35.78 -4.13
N ILE A 226 6.11 36.28 -3.45
CA ILE A 226 4.73 36.26 -3.97
C ILE A 226 4.59 37.23 -5.14
N VAL A 227 5.10 38.46 -5.00
CA VAL A 227 5.05 39.49 -6.06
C VAL A 227 5.75 38.99 -7.32
N GLU A 228 6.98 38.45 -7.19
CA GLU A 228 7.72 37.86 -8.31
C GLU A 228 6.96 36.69 -8.95
N SER A 229 6.35 35.81 -8.15
CA SER A 229 5.51 34.72 -8.67
C SER A 229 4.30 35.24 -9.47
N PHE A 230 3.71 36.37 -9.07
CA PHE A 230 2.59 36.98 -9.81
C PHE A 230 3.07 37.56 -11.14
N ILE A 231 4.21 38.25 -11.16
CA ILE A 231 4.86 38.79 -12.37
C ILE A 231 5.15 37.64 -13.36
N GLU A 232 5.86 36.59 -12.92
CA GLU A 232 6.22 35.44 -13.77
C GLU A 232 4.98 34.71 -14.31
N SER A 233 3.93 34.61 -13.49
CA SER A 233 2.71 33.90 -13.87
C SER A 233 1.79 34.67 -14.83
N GLY A 234 1.97 36.00 -14.94
CA GLY A 234 1.10 36.90 -15.69
C GLY A 234 -0.33 37.00 -15.14
N ASN A 235 -0.57 36.53 -13.92
CA ASN A 235 -1.87 36.65 -13.28
C ASN A 235 -2.00 38.03 -12.64
N ARG A 236 -3.22 38.56 -12.56
CA ARG A 236 -3.47 39.81 -11.84
C ARG A 236 -3.97 39.56 -10.41
N PRO A 237 -3.54 40.35 -9.39
CA PRO A 237 -3.92 40.12 -7.99
C PRO A 237 -5.43 40.19 -7.73
N GLU A 238 -6.15 41.06 -8.43
CA GLU A 238 -7.59 41.28 -8.26
C GLU A 238 -8.43 40.05 -8.64
N TRP A 239 -7.89 39.10 -9.41
CA TRP A 239 -8.57 37.83 -9.73
C TRP A 239 -8.79 36.92 -8.52
N MET A 240 -8.16 37.21 -7.38
CA MET A 240 -8.46 36.54 -6.11
C MET A 240 -9.85 36.93 -5.56
N ILE A 241 -10.45 38.01 -6.06
CA ILE A 241 -11.82 38.44 -5.75
C ILE A 241 -12.73 38.04 -6.91
N LEU A 242 -13.71 37.19 -6.62
CA LEU A 242 -14.64 36.65 -7.60
C LEU A 242 -15.73 37.65 -7.94
N THR A 243 -15.91 37.92 -9.23
CA THR A 243 -17.08 38.60 -9.79
C THR A 243 -18.05 37.63 -10.46
N VAL A 244 -17.53 36.52 -10.99
CA VAL A 244 -18.29 35.47 -11.66
C VAL A 244 -17.89 34.12 -11.06
N ILE A 245 -18.89 33.29 -10.75
CA ILE A 245 -18.68 31.93 -10.24
C ILE A 245 -19.08 30.90 -11.30
N PRO A 246 -18.18 29.97 -11.67
CA PRO A 246 -18.55 28.85 -12.53
C PRO A 246 -19.44 27.84 -11.79
N VAL A 247 -20.40 27.28 -12.52
CA VAL A 247 -21.28 26.21 -12.04
C VAL A 247 -20.91 24.91 -12.72
N ILE A 248 -20.62 23.90 -11.90
CA ILE A 248 -20.22 22.57 -12.35
C ILE A 248 -21.39 21.90 -13.12
N PRO A 249 -21.08 21.09 -14.16
CA PRO A 249 -22.07 20.34 -14.92
C PRO A 249 -23.02 19.48 -14.05
N PRO A 250 -24.31 19.36 -14.42
CA PRO A 250 -25.33 18.69 -13.61
C PRO A 250 -25.08 17.19 -13.41
N GLU A 251 -24.43 16.49 -14.34
CA GLU A 251 -24.13 15.06 -14.16
C GLU A 251 -23.07 14.81 -13.06
N LEU A 252 -22.26 15.80 -12.72
CA LEU A 252 -21.32 15.73 -11.60
C LEU A 252 -21.99 16.05 -10.25
N ARG A 253 -23.21 16.57 -10.27
CA ARG A 253 -24.07 16.88 -9.11
C ARG A 253 -25.51 16.38 -9.34
N PRO A 254 -25.70 15.08 -9.56
CA PRO A 254 -26.95 14.56 -10.10
C PRO A 254 -28.09 14.67 -9.10
N LEU A 255 -29.30 14.66 -9.65
CA LEU A 255 -30.56 14.50 -8.94
C LEU A 255 -31.21 13.24 -9.51
N VAL A 256 -31.10 12.13 -8.79
CA VAL A 256 -31.49 10.80 -9.27
C VAL A 256 -32.78 10.38 -8.57
N PRO A 257 -33.83 9.98 -9.30
CA PRO A 257 -35.00 9.37 -8.69
C PRO A 257 -34.64 8.01 -8.09
N LEU A 258 -35.06 7.79 -6.85
CA LEU A 258 -35.01 6.50 -6.16
C LEU A 258 -36.39 5.84 -6.19
N ASP A 259 -36.43 4.54 -5.93
CA ASP A 259 -37.67 3.80 -5.76
C ASP A 259 -38.54 4.43 -4.66
N GLY A 260 -39.85 4.54 -4.92
CA GLY A 260 -40.80 5.19 -4.02
C GLY A 260 -40.94 6.71 -4.20
N GLY A 261 -40.52 7.27 -5.34
CA GLY A 261 -40.75 8.68 -5.70
C GLY A 261 -39.88 9.68 -4.94
N ARG A 262 -38.87 9.20 -4.21
CA ARG A 262 -37.86 10.03 -3.53
C ARG A 262 -36.76 10.43 -4.49
N PHE A 263 -36.04 11.50 -4.18
CA PHE A 263 -34.90 11.96 -4.96
C PHE A 263 -33.64 11.99 -4.10
N ALA A 264 -32.54 11.44 -4.62
CA ALA A 264 -31.22 11.63 -4.08
C ALA A 264 -30.58 12.87 -4.73
N THR A 265 -30.23 13.87 -3.91
CA THR A 265 -29.61 15.11 -4.37
C THR A 265 -28.17 15.21 -3.86
N SER A 266 -27.27 15.67 -4.72
CA SER A 266 -25.94 16.11 -4.27
C SER A 266 -26.01 17.35 -3.39
N ASP A 267 -25.27 17.36 -2.27
CA ASP A 267 -25.13 18.49 -1.33
C ASP A 267 -24.74 19.81 -2.04
N LEU A 268 -23.98 19.74 -3.14
CA LEU A 268 -23.60 20.93 -3.93
C LEU A 268 -24.80 21.69 -4.46
N ASN A 269 -25.90 21.01 -4.81
CA ASN A 269 -27.09 21.67 -5.33
C ASN A 269 -27.72 22.58 -4.27
N ASP A 270 -27.67 22.20 -2.99
CA ASP A 270 -28.16 23.04 -1.89
C ASP A 270 -27.28 24.27 -1.67
N LEU A 271 -25.96 24.12 -1.78
CA LEU A 271 -25.00 25.22 -1.68
C LEU A 271 -25.16 26.20 -2.85
N TYR A 272 -25.23 25.72 -4.09
CA TYR A 272 -25.48 26.55 -5.27
C TYR A 272 -26.83 27.28 -5.18
N ARG A 273 -27.88 26.58 -4.76
CA ARG A 273 -29.21 27.17 -4.56
C ARG A 273 -29.18 28.32 -3.56
N ARG A 274 -28.41 28.18 -2.47
CA ARG A 274 -28.24 29.24 -1.48
C ARG A 274 -27.52 30.45 -2.07
N VAL A 275 -26.43 30.25 -2.81
CA VAL A 275 -25.70 31.34 -3.49
C VAL A 275 -26.62 32.10 -4.45
N ILE A 276 -27.36 31.40 -5.31
CA ILE A 276 -28.28 32.03 -6.28
C ILE A 276 -29.39 32.81 -5.56
N ASN A 277 -30.00 32.23 -4.52
CA ASN A 277 -31.05 32.92 -3.77
C ASN A 277 -30.56 34.21 -3.12
N ARG A 278 -29.38 34.18 -2.49
CA ARG A 278 -28.75 35.36 -1.86
C ARG A 278 -28.37 36.41 -2.90
N ASN A 279 -27.78 35.98 -4.01
CA ASN A 279 -27.38 36.86 -5.10
C ASN A 279 -28.59 37.57 -5.74
N ASN A 280 -29.66 36.83 -6.03
CA ASN A 280 -30.89 37.41 -6.59
C ASN A 280 -31.60 38.36 -5.61
N ARG A 281 -31.58 38.03 -4.31
CA ARG A 281 -32.11 38.91 -3.28
C ARG A 281 -31.30 40.21 -3.19
N LEU A 282 -29.98 40.12 -3.27
CA LEU A 282 -29.09 41.29 -3.28
C LEU A 282 -29.34 42.16 -4.53
N LYS A 283 -29.43 41.58 -5.74
CA LYS A 283 -29.79 42.33 -6.97
C LYS A 283 -31.09 43.13 -6.79
N ARG A 284 -32.14 42.48 -6.26
CA ARG A 284 -33.43 43.15 -5.98
C ARG A 284 -33.33 44.26 -4.94
N LEU A 285 -32.54 44.08 -3.88
CA LEU A 285 -32.36 45.10 -2.85
C LEU A 285 -31.65 46.35 -3.40
N ILE A 286 -30.67 46.15 -4.29
CA ILE A 286 -29.97 47.24 -4.98
C ILE A 286 -30.93 47.97 -5.95
N GLU A 287 -31.73 47.23 -6.73
CA GLU A 287 -32.75 47.80 -7.63
C GLU A 287 -33.79 48.65 -6.87
N LEU A 288 -34.20 48.18 -5.69
CA LEU A 288 -35.16 48.88 -4.83
C LEU A 288 -34.53 50.02 -4.02
N ARG A 289 -33.21 50.27 -4.14
CA ARG A 289 -32.46 51.24 -3.32
C ARG A 289 -32.72 51.08 -1.82
N ALA A 290 -32.67 49.83 -1.34
CA ALA A 290 -32.85 49.52 0.08
C ALA A 290 -31.74 50.16 0.94
N PRO A 291 -32.01 50.46 2.24
CA PRO A 291 -31.00 51.01 3.14
C PRO A 291 -29.72 50.18 3.24
N ASP A 292 -28.58 50.85 3.42
CA ASP A 292 -27.24 50.24 3.38
C ASP A 292 -27.04 49.13 4.40
N ILE A 293 -27.62 49.23 5.60
CA ILE A 293 -27.54 48.18 6.62
C ILE A 293 -28.06 46.83 6.08
N ILE A 294 -29.16 46.86 5.32
CA ILE A 294 -29.77 45.67 4.73
C ILE A 294 -28.89 45.14 3.60
N VAL A 295 -28.35 46.04 2.77
CA VAL A 295 -27.46 45.68 1.65
C VAL A 295 -26.15 45.07 2.17
N ARG A 296 -25.51 45.66 3.18
CA ARG A 296 -24.29 45.15 3.85
C ARG A 296 -24.53 43.77 4.43
N ASN A 297 -25.63 43.57 5.13
CA ASN A 297 -25.97 42.26 5.68
C ASN A 297 -26.18 41.20 4.57
N GLU A 298 -26.83 41.55 3.46
CA GLU A 298 -27.02 40.60 2.35
C GLU A 298 -25.71 40.34 1.57
N LYS A 299 -24.82 41.35 1.41
CA LYS A 299 -23.45 41.18 0.90
C LYS A 299 -22.65 40.19 1.77
N ARG A 300 -22.72 40.34 3.10
CA ARG A 300 -22.13 39.39 4.05
C ARG A 300 -22.68 37.98 3.90
N MET A 301 -24.01 37.83 3.82
CA MET A 301 -24.66 36.52 3.64
C MET A 301 -24.31 35.86 2.30
N LEU A 302 -24.09 36.66 1.25
CA LEU A 302 -23.60 36.17 -0.05
C LEU A 302 -22.17 35.64 0.07
N GLN A 303 -21.25 36.42 0.67
CA GLN A 303 -19.87 35.99 0.95
C GLN A 303 -19.85 34.66 1.71
N GLU A 304 -20.62 34.56 2.79
CA GLU A 304 -20.72 33.33 3.57
C GLU A 304 -21.25 32.12 2.79
N SER A 305 -22.17 32.35 1.85
CA SER A 305 -22.76 31.30 1.03
C SER A 305 -21.76 30.78 -0.01
N VAL A 306 -20.95 31.68 -0.58
CA VAL A 306 -19.87 31.33 -1.52
C VAL A 306 -18.73 30.64 -0.80
N ASP A 307 -18.35 31.12 0.39
CA ASP A 307 -17.37 30.47 1.26
C ASP A 307 -17.75 29.01 1.52
N ALA A 308 -19.03 28.76 1.86
CA ALA A 308 -19.53 27.43 2.12
C ALA A 308 -19.58 26.52 0.87
N LEU A 309 -19.77 27.10 -0.31
CA LEU A 309 -19.72 26.37 -1.58
C LEU A 309 -18.30 25.85 -1.85
N PHE A 310 -17.28 26.68 -1.65
CA PHE A 310 -15.88 26.31 -1.90
C PHE A 310 -15.29 25.46 -0.77
N ASP A 311 -15.39 25.90 0.49
CA ASP A 311 -14.88 25.18 1.67
C ASP A 311 -15.71 25.48 2.92
N ASN A 312 -16.72 24.64 3.19
CA ASN A 312 -17.63 24.77 4.33
C ASN A 312 -16.92 24.68 5.70
N GLY A 313 -15.78 23.97 5.77
CA GLY A 313 -15.09 23.68 7.02
C GLY A 313 -14.11 24.75 7.51
N ARG A 314 -13.69 25.68 6.64
CA ARG A 314 -12.75 26.77 7.02
C ARG A 314 -13.43 27.94 7.74
N ARG A 315 -14.76 27.90 7.83
CA ARG A 315 -15.56 28.83 8.62
C ARG A 315 -15.75 28.28 10.04
N GLY A 316 -15.99 29.16 11.01
CA GLY A 316 -16.32 28.77 12.38
C GLY A 316 -17.53 27.82 12.48
N ARG A 317 -18.72 28.21 11.96
CA ARG A 317 -19.92 27.36 11.98
C ARG A 317 -20.19 26.75 10.61
N VAL A 318 -20.07 25.43 10.52
CA VAL A 318 -20.43 24.63 9.33
C VAL A 318 -21.93 24.66 9.07
N ILE A 319 -22.29 24.81 7.80
CA ILE A 319 -23.67 24.70 7.35
C ILE A 319 -24.05 23.22 7.26
N THR A 320 -25.15 22.89 7.92
CA THR A 320 -25.71 21.54 7.96
C THR A 320 -26.98 21.43 7.12
N GLY A 321 -27.22 20.25 6.57
CA GLY A 321 -28.46 19.90 5.89
C GLY A 321 -29.57 19.49 6.87
N ALA A 322 -30.72 19.05 6.34
CA ALA A 322 -31.85 18.57 7.15
C ALA A 322 -31.47 17.44 8.14
N ASN A 323 -30.50 16.61 7.76
CA ASN A 323 -30.00 15.50 8.57
C ASN A 323 -28.94 15.91 9.62
N LYS A 324 -28.77 17.21 9.91
CA LYS A 324 -27.73 17.79 10.79
C LYS A 324 -26.27 17.47 10.41
N ARG A 325 -26.05 16.72 9.33
CA ARG A 325 -24.72 16.48 8.74
C ARG A 325 -24.21 17.75 8.04
N PRO A 326 -22.92 18.10 8.13
CA PRO A 326 -22.33 19.16 7.32
C PRO A 326 -22.43 18.82 5.84
N LEU A 327 -22.85 19.80 5.03
CA LEU A 327 -22.90 19.65 3.57
C LEU A 327 -21.48 19.56 3.01
N LYS A 328 -21.26 18.64 2.06
CA LYS A 328 -19.98 18.51 1.36
C LYS A 328 -19.76 19.67 0.38
N SER A 329 -18.67 20.41 0.56
CA SER A 329 -18.22 21.49 -0.33
C SER A 329 -17.39 20.97 -1.51
N LEU A 330 -17.02 21.86 -2.44
CA LEU A 330 -16.13 21.53 -3.56
C LEU A 330 -14.77 21.00 -3.09
N SER A 331 -14.16 21.64 -2.09
CA SER A 331 -12.92 21.16 -1.47
C SER A 331 -13.06 19.75 -0.90
N ASP A 332 -14.16 19.46 -0.19
CA ASP A 332 -14.39 18.16 0.45
C ASP A 332 -14.59 17.02 -0.56
N MET A 333 -15.04 17.34 -1.77
CA MET A 333 -15.12 16.35 -2.86
C MET A 333 -13.75 15.96 -3.40
N LEU A 334 -12.76 16.84 -3.31
CA LEU A 334 -11.40 16.58 -3.80
C LEU A 334 -10.54 15.93 -2.71
N LYS A 335 -10.60 16.46 -1.47
CA LYS A 335 -9.71 16.07 -0.36
C LYS A 335 -10.23 14.89 0.46
N GLY A 336 -9.33 14.25 1.21
CA GLY A 336 -9.65 13.18 2.15
C GLY A 336 -9.70 11.78 1.55
N LYS A 337 -10.00 10.77 2.38
CA LYS A 337 -10.00 9.35 1.98
C LYS A 337 -11.15 9.01 1.04
N GLN A 338 -12.30 9.68 1.20
CA GLN A 338 -13.46 9.60 0.29
C GLN A 338 -13.41 10.66 -0.82
N GLY A 339 -12.34 11.45 -0.90
CA GLY A 339 -12.15 12.44 -1.94
C GLY A 339 -11.74 11.81 -3.26
N ARG A 340 -11.92 12.54 -4.36
CA ARG A 340 -11.69 12.02 -5.72
C ARG A 340 -10.27 11.50 -5.95
N PHE A 341 -9.25 12.18 -5.44
CA PHE A 341 -7.86 11.77 -5.67
C PHE A 341 -7.57 10.36 -5.13
N ARG A 342 -7.98 10.07 -3.88
CA ARG A 342 -7.66 8.80 -3.23
C ARG A 342 -8.68 7.70 -3.56
N GLN A 343 -9.97 8.02 -3.60
CA GLN A 343 -11.00 7.01 -3.78
C GLN A 343 -11.26 6.64 -5.25
N ASN A 344 -11.15 7.58 -6.19
CA ASN A 344 -11.63 7.39 -7.57
C ASN A 344 -10.51 7.42 -8.62
N LEU A 345 -9.46 8.23 -8.42
CA LEU A 345 -8.33 8.28 -9.35
C LEU A 345 -7.38 7.12 -9.10
N LEU A 346 -6.95 6.92 -7.85
CA LEU A 346 -6.11 5.80 -7.45
C LEU A 346 -6.93 4.53 -7.18
N GLY A 347 -8.04 4.66 -6.46
CA GLY A 347 -9.00 3.57 -6.29
C GLY A 347 -9.92 3.45 -7.51
N LYS A 348 -9.83 2.36 -8.27
CA LYS A 348 -10.78 2.07 -9.34
C LYS A 348 -11.32 0.66 -9.20
N ARG A 349 -12.62 0.54 -9.41
CA ARG A 349 -13.22 -0.77 -9.66
C ARG A 349 -12.90 -1.13 -11.11
N VAL A 350 -12.43 -2.35 -11.31
CA VAL A 350 -11.98 -2.82 -12.61
C VAL A 350 -12.89 -3.97 -13.04
N ASP A 351 -13.31 -3.95 -14.29
CA ASP A 351 -14.01 -5.07 -14.92
C ASP A 351 -13.05 -6.26 -15.10
N PHE A 352 -13.56 -7.42 -15.53
CA PHE A 352 -12.75 -8.64 -15.72
C PHE A 352 -12.00 -9.07 -14.46
N SER A 353 -12.65 -8.89 -13.31
CA SER A 353 -12.17 -9.30 -12.01
C SER A 353 -13.19 -10.16 -11.27
N GLY A 354 -12.70 -11.08 -10.43
CA GLY A 354 -13.50 -12.00 -9.63
C GLY A 354 -12.89 -12.16 -8.24
N ARG A 355 -13.65 -12.69 -7.28
CA ARG A 355 -13.13 -13.04 -5.94
C ARG A 355 -13.77 -14.32 -5.46
N SER A 356 -12.98 -15.20 -4.86
CA SER A 356 -13.49 -16.37 -4.16
C SER A 356 -12.58 -16.76 -2.99
N VAL A 357 -13.09 -17.68 -2.15
CA VAL A 357 -12.33 -18.31 -1.07
C VAL A 357 -11.22 -19.16 -1.65
N ILE A 358 -10.05 -19.15 -1.02
CA ILE A 358 -8.92 -20.00 -1.42
C ILE A 358 -8.92 -21.33 -0.66
N VAL A 359 -8.47 -22.37 -1.34
CA VAL A 359 -8.24 -23.71 -0.80
C VAL A 359 -6.87 -24.21 -1.27
N THR A 360 -6.33 -25.21 -0.58
CA THR A 360 -5.05 -25.81 -0.97
C THR A 360 -5.17 -26.63 -2.25
N GLY A 361 -4.20 -26.50 -3.14
CA GLY A 361 -4.04 -27.34 -4.34
C GLY A 361 -2.64 -27.94 -4.40
N PRO A 362 -2.34 -29.01 -3.62
CA PRO A 362 -0.99 -29.57 -3.51
C PRO A 362 -0.51 -30.28 -4.78
N GLU A 363 -1.41 -30.64 -5.70
CA GLU A 363 -1.09 -31.27 -6.99
C GLU A 363 -0.71 -30.25 -8.08
N LEU A 364 -0.94 -28.96 -7.83
CA LEU A 364 -0.58 -27.89 -8.77
C LEU A 364 0.93 -27.74 -8.83
N LYS A 365 1.44 -27.25 -9.97
CA LYS A 365 2.82 -26.77 -10.07
C LYS A 365 2.92 -25.32 -9.59
N LEU A 366 4.13 -24.84 -9.28
CA LEU A 366 4.32 -23.48 -8.75
C LEU A 366 3.70 -22.36 -9.61
N HIS A 367 3.73 -22.49 -10.94
CA HIS A 367 3.17 -21.52 -11.89
C HIS A 367 1.66 -21.62 -12.11
N GLN A 368 0.98 -22.59 -11.50
CA GLN A 368 -0.41 -22.91 -11.79
C GLN A 368 -1.32 -22.50 -10.64
N CYS A 369 -2.56 -22.15 -10.96
CA CYS A 369 -3.63 -21.96 -9.98
C CYS A 369 -4.92 -22.63 -10.45
N GLY A 370 -5.71 -23.18 -9.54
CA GLY A 370 -7.01 -23.75 -9.90
C GLY A 370 -8.08 -22.66 -9.95
N LEU A 371 -8.70 -22.48 -11.11
CA LEU A 371 -9.74 -21.50 -11.37
C LEU A 371 -11.11 -22.20 -11.56
N PRO A 372 -12.12 -21.90 -10.73
CA PRO A 372 -13.47 -22.41 -10.90
C PRO A 372 -14.05 -22.17 -12.29
N LYS A 373 -14.57 -23.22 -12.93
CA LYS A 373 -15.20 -23.18 -14.26
C LYS A 373 -16.19 -22.03 -14.44
N LYS A 374 -17.09 -21.81 -13.47
CA LYS A 374 -18.10 -20.72 -13.54
C LYS A 374 -17.49 -19.32 -13.51
N MET A 375 -16.44 -19.14 -12.71
CA MET A 375 -15.74 -17.86 -12.63
C MET A 375 -14.95 -17.61 -13.91
N ALA A 376 -14.25 -18.63 -14.42
CA ALA A 376 -13.53 -18.56 -15.68
C ALA A 376 -14.48 -18.24 -16.85
N LEU A 377 -15.65 -18.89 -16.91
CA LEU A 377 -16.67 -18.62 -17.92
C LEU A 377 -17.09 -17.14 -17.94
N GLU A 378 -17.28 -16.51 -16.77
CA GLU A 378 -17.66 -15.10 -16.66
C GLU A 378 -16.52 -14.16 -17.08
N LEU A 379 -15.31 -14.42 -16.57
CA LEU A 379 -14.14 -13.59 -16.81
C LEU A 379 -13.74 -13.57 -18.29
N PHE A 380 -13.82 -14.73 -18.96
CA PHE A 380 -13.36 -14.88 -20.34
C PHE A 380 -14.49 -14.73 -21.38
N LYS A 381 -15.71 -14.32 -21.00
CA LYS A 381 -16.88 -14.22 -21.90
C LYS A 381 -16.59 -13.63 -23.29
N PRO A 382 -15.95 -12.44 -23.42
CA PRO A 382 -15.72 -11.86 -24.74
C PRO A 382 -14.79 -12.70 -25.62
N PHE A 383 -13.78 -13.34 -25.04
CA PHE A 383 -12.85 -14.21 -25.74
C PHE A 383 -13.54 -15.49 -26.24
N ILE A 384 -14.43 -16.06 -25.42
CA ILE A 384 -15.26 -17.21 -25.79
C ILE A 384 -16.17 -16.85 -26.96
N TYR A 385 -16.83 -15.68 -26.94
CA TYR A 385 -17.67 -15.23 -28.05
C TYR A 385 -16.88 -15.11 -29.35
N SER A 386 -15.69 -14.49 -29.30
CA SER A 386 -14.83 -14.34 -30.47
C SER A 386 -14.37 -15.68 -31.03
N ARG A 387 -14.06 -16.67 -30.17
CA ARG A 387 -13.62 -18.01 -30.60
C ARG A 387 -14.77 -18.86 -31.14
N LEU A 388 -15.96 -18.78 -30.55
CA LEU A 388 -17.18 -19.44 -31.05
C LEU A 388 -17.54 -18.95 -32.47
N GLU A 389 -17.40 -17.66 -32.72
CA GLU A 389 -17.61 -17.06 -34.04
C GLU A 389 -16.52 -17.49 -35.03
N ALA A 390 -15.24 -17.43 -34.63
CA ALA A 390 -14.13 -17.85 -35.48
C ALA A 390 -14.19 -19.33 -35.90
N LYS A 391 -14.71 -20.21 -35.03
CA LYS A 391 -14.93 -21.63 -35.33
C LYS A 391 -16.23 -21.92 -36.10
N GLY A 392 -17.06 -20.90 -36.38
CA GLY A 392 -18.33 -21.06 -37.09
C GLY A 392 -19.44 -21.75 -36.28
N LEU A 393 -19.25 -21.95 -34.96
CA LEU A 393 -20.25 -22.54 -34.06
C LEU A 393 -21.39 -21.56 -33.76
N SER A 394 -21.15 -20.27 -33.95
CA SER A 394 -22.16 -19.21 -33.87
C SER A 394 -21.98 -18.19 -34.98
N SER A 395 -23.07 -17.79 -35.63
CA SER A 395 -23.04 -16.77 -36.69
C SER A 395 -23.19 -15.34 -36.17
N THR A 396 -23.66 -15.16 -34.92
CA THR A 396 -23.84 -13.84 -34.30
C THR A 396 -23.47 -13.87 -32.82
N VAL A 397 -23.00 -12.73 -32.29
CA VAL A 397 -22.69 -12.56 -30.85
C VAL A 397 -23.90 -12.88 -29.96
N LYS A 398 -25.13 -12.60 -30.42
CA LYS A 398 -26.35 -12.96 -29.67
C LYS A 398 -26.55 -14.47 -29.57
N GLN A 399 -26.24 -15.21 -30.63
CA GLN A 399 -26.27 -16.66 -30.60
C GLN A 399 -25.16 -17.22 -29.69
N ALA A 400 -23.94 -16.70 -29.80
CA ALA A 400 -22.83 -17.07 -28.92
C ALA A 400 -23.19 -16.85 -27.43
N LYS A 401 -23.79 -15.70 -27.11
CA LYS A 401 -24.30 -15.40 -25.77
C LYS A 401 -25.31 -16.44 -25.28
N LYS A 402 -26.27 -16.85 -26.13
CA LYS A 402 -27.23 -17.91 -25.78
C LYS A 402 -26.57 -19.28 -25.57
N LEU A 403 -25.51 -19.60 -26.31
CA LEU A 403 -24.76 -20.86 -26.14
C LEU A 403 -24.02 -20.88 -24.81
N VAL A 404 -23.36 -19.78 -24.46
CA VAL A 404 -22.66 -19.60 -23.18
C VAL A 404 -23.62 -19.58 -22.00
N GLU A 405 -24.76 -18.88 -22.09
CA GLU A 405 -25.79 -18.88 -21.03
C GLU A 405 -26.42 -20.27 -20.81
N LYS A 406 -26.43 -21.12 -21.83
CA LYS A 406 -26.90 -22.52 -21.73
C LYS A 406 -25.81 -23.50 -21.31
N GLU A 407 -24.58 -23.04 -21.09
CA GLU A 407 -23.44 -23.87 -20.65
C GLU A 407 -23.24 -25.14 -21.50
N ARG A 408 -23.38 -25.03 -22.83
CA ARG A 408 -23.23 -26.19 -23.73
C ARG A 408 -21.82 -26.79 -23.67
N PRO A 409 -21.66 -28.12 -23.90
CA PRO A 409 -20.36 -28.80 -23.87
C PRO A 409 -19.26 -28.12 -24.71
N GLU A 410 -19.60 -27.70 -25.94
CA GLU A 410 -18.71 -27.00 -26.87
C GLU A 410 -18.06 -25.74 -26.27
N VAL A 411 -18.74 -25.09 -25.32
CA VAL A 411 -18.23 -23.88 -24.64
C VAL A 411 -17.08 -24.22 -23.70
N TRP A 412 -17.10 -25.39 -23.06
CA TRP A 412 -16.04 -25.83 -22.16
C TRP A 412 -14.75 -26.15 -22.91
N ASP A 413 -14.86 -26.78 -24.09
CA ASP A 413 -13.70 -27.06 -24.95
C ASP A 413 -13.03 -25.76 -25.44
N ILE A 414 -13.84 -24.75 -25.80
CA ILE A 414 -13.34 -23.43 -26.19
C ILE A 414 -12.76 -22.68 -25.00
N LEU A 415 -13.38 -22.81 -23.82
CA LEU A 415 -12.88 -22.18 -22.61
C LEU A 415 -11.47 -22.69 -22.28
N ASP A 416 -11.25 -24.01 -22.37
CA ASP A 416 -9.93 -24.61 -22.15
C ASP A 416 -8.88 -24.10 -23.16
N GLU A 417 -9.27 -23.97 -24.45
CA GLU A 417 -8.42 -23.37 -25.48
C GLU A 417 -8.08 -21.89 -25.21
N VAL A 418 -9.04 -21.10 -24.75
CA VAL A 418 -8.86 -19.66 -24.46
C VAL A 418 -7.97 -19.43 -23.25
N ILE A 419 -8.09 -20.29 -22.25
CA ILE A 419 -7.38 -20.20 -20.97
C ILE A 419 -5.93 -20.66 -21.11
N ARG A 420 -5.64 -21.56 -22.07
CA ARG A 420 -4.29 -22.04 -22.33
C ARG A 420 -3.36 -20.88 -22.67
N GLU A 421 -2.23 -20.83 -21.97
CA GLU A 421 -1.21 -19.78 -22.08
C GLU A 421 -1.71 -18.35 -21.77
N HIS A 422 -2.91 -18.20 -21.18
CA HIS A 422 -3.43 -16.91 -20.77
C HIS A 422 -3.28 -16.75 -19.23
N PRO A 423 -2.24 -16.05 -18.74
CA PRO A 423 -2.04 -15.89 -17.31
C PRO A 423 -3.17 -15.10 -16.66
N VAL A 424 -3.43 -15.35 -15.38
CA VAL A 424 -4.31 -14.57 -14.51
C VAL A 424 -3.54 -14.05 -13.31
N MET A 425 -3.90 -12.87 -12.81
CA MET A 425 -3.26 -12.29 -11.63
C MET A 425 -4.10 -12.60 -10.38
N LEU A 426 -3.47 -13.21 -9.38
CA LEU A 426 -4.05 -13.39 -8.05
C LEU A 426 -3.54 -12.28 -7.13
N ASN A 427 -4.45 -11.71 -6.33
CA ASN A 427 -4.14 -10.67 -5.35
C ASN A 427 -4.87 -10.95 -4.03
N ARG A 428 -4.14 -10.82 -2.90
CA ARG A 428 -4.70 -10.86 -1.55
C ARG A 428 -4.68 -9.47 -0.91
N ALA A 429 -5.80 -9.10 -0.28
CA ALA A 429 -5.88 -7.88 0.51
C ALA A 429 -5.55 -8.20 1.99
N PRO A 430 -4.71 -7.40 2.67
CA PRO A 430 -3.99 -6.23 2.19
C PRO A 430 -2.70 -6.57 1.40
N THR A 431 -2.42 -5.82 0.34
CA THR A 431 -1.17 -5.95 -0.43
C THR A 431 -0.08 -5.08 0.23
N LEU A 432 0.89 -5.71 0.89
CA LEU A 432 1.98 -5.01 1.61
C LEU A 432 3.21 -4.78 0.71
N HIS A 433 3.58 -5.80 -0.06
CA HIS A 433 4.71 -5.79 -0.99
C HIS A 433 4.27 -6.32 -2.36
N ARG A 434 5.13 -6.18 -3.38
CA ARG A 434 4.83 -6.61 -4.75
C ARG A 434 4.45 -8.09 -4.89
N LEU A 435 5.03 -8.99 -4.08
CA LEU A 435 4.68 -10.43 -4.11
C LEU A 435 3.23 -10.74 -3.67
N GLY A 436 2.49 -9.76 -3.14
CA GLY A 436 1.05 -9.90 -2.87
C GLY A 436 0.19 -9.90 -4.14
N ILE A 437 0.80 -9.66 -5.31
CA ILE A 437 0.19 -9.86 -6.62
C ILE A 437 1.15 -10.72 -7.46
N GLN A 438 0.68 -11.89 -7.89
CA GLN A 438 1.46 -12.77 -8.78
C GLN A 438 0.58 -13.30 -9.91
N ALA A 439 1.21 -13.62 -11.02
CA ALA A 439 0.57 -14.24 -12.17
C ALA A 439 0.72 -15.76 -12.12
N PHE A 440 -0.35 -16.46 -12.52
CA PHE A 440 -0.42 -17.91 -12.61
C PHE A 440 -1.12 -18.32 -13.89
N GLU A 441 -0.82 -19.53 -14.36
CA GLU A 441 -1.58 -20.19 -15.40
C GLU A 441 -2.83 -20.85 -14.80
N PRO A 442 -4.03 -20.46 -15.22
CA PRO A 442 -5.28 -21.03 -14.73
C PRO A 442 -5.48 -22.48 -15.21
N ILE A 443 -5.79 -23.38 -14.29
CA ILE A 443 -6.31 -24.73 -14.54
C ILE A 443 -7.78 -24.75 -14.19
N LEU A 444 -8.62 -25.25 -15.09
CA LEU A 444 -10.05 -25.38 -14.83
C LEU A 444 -10.32 -26.44 -13.77
N ILE A 445 -10.97 -26.02 -12.67
CA ILE A 445 -11.39 -26.92 -11.59
C ILE A 445 -12.90 -26.89 -11.38
N GLU A 446 -13.41 -27.99 -10.83
CA GLU A 446 -14.79 -28.07 -10.35
C GLU A 446 -14.95 -27.33 -9.01
N GLY A 447 -16.17 -26.89 -8.74
CA GLY A 447 -16.49 -26.14 -7.51
C GLY A 447 -16.44 -24.62 -7.68
N LYS A 448 -16.25 -23.91 -6.56
CA LYS A 448 -16.30 -22.44 -6.49
C LYS A 448 -15.09 -21.80 -5.82
N ALA A 449 -14.23 -22.57 -5.17
CA ALA A 449 -13.05 -22.07 -4.47
C ALA A 449 -11.83 -22.06 -5.39
N ILE A 450 -10.94 -21.09 -5.23
CA ILE A 450 -9.68 -21.00 -5.98
C ILE A 450 -8.67 -21.93 -5.31
N GLN A 451 -7.98 -22.77 -6.08
CA GLN A 451 -6.86 -23.55 -5.54
C GLN A 451 -5.56 -22.78 -5.69
N LEU A 452 -4.82 -22.65 -4.60
CA LEU A 452 -3.53 -21.98 -4.54
C LEU A 452 -2.42 -22.98 -4.20
N HIS A 453 -1.25 -22.79 -4.81
CA HIS A 453 -0.07 -23.59 -4.51
C HIS A 453 0.45 -23.32 -3.08
N PRO A 454 0.74 -24.35 -2.26
CA PRO A 454 1.16 -24.14 -0.86
C PRO A 454 2.43 -23.30 -0.66
N LEU A 455 3.40 -23.39 -1.57
CA LEU A 455 4.67 -22.64 -1.45
C LEU A 455 4.51 -21.12 -1.63
N VAL A 456 3.44 -20.64 -2.26
CA VAL A 456 3.22 -19.19 -2.43
C VAL A 456 2.44 -18.57 -1.28
N CYS A 457 1.88 -19.37 -0.37
CA CYS A 457 1.13 -18.88 0.79
C CYS A 457 1.97 -17.96 1.68
N SER A 458 3.28 -18.21 1.82
CA SER A 458 4.20 -17.35 2.56
C SER A 458 4.24 -15.94 1.93
N ALA A 459 4.40 -15.86 0.62
CA ALA A 459 4.43 -14.61 -0.12
C ALA A 459 3.10 -13.84 -0.05
N PHE A 460 1.96 -14.51 -0.15
CA PHE A 460 0.66 -13.84 0.02
C PHE A 460 0.31 -13.55 1.49
N ASN A 461 1.10 -14.07 2.44
CA ASN A 461 0.75 -14.15 3.86
C ASN A 461 -0.65 -14.74 4.09
N ALA A 462 -1.00 -15.75 3.29
CA ALA A 462 -2.34 -16.33 3.19
C ALA A 462 -2.44 -17.66 3.95
N ASP A 463 -3.59 -17.87 4.58
CA ASP A 463 -3.99 -19.12 5.19
C ASP A 463 -5.30 -19.64 4.56
N PHE A 464 -5.73 -20.83 4.97
CA PHE A 464 -6.89 -21.53 4.40
C PHE A 464 -8.08 -21.59 5.37
N ASP A 465 -8.25 -20.56 6.21
CA ASP A 465 -9.31 -20.48 7.23
C ASP A 465 -10.59 -19.75 6.78
N GLY A 466 -10.62 -19.29 5.52
CA GLY A 466 -11.71 -18.49 4.96
C GLY A 466 -11.26 -17.28 4.14
N ASP A 467 -9.94 -17.08 4.06
CA ASP A 467 -9.30 -16.08 3.22
C ASP A 467 -9.78 -16.09 1.76
N GLN A 468 -9.82 -14.90 1.16
CA GLN A 468 -10.32 -14.68 -0.19
C GLN A 468 -9.28 -13.97 -1.05
N MET A 469 -9.11 -14.43 -2.28
CA MET A 469 -8.25 -13.78 -3.27
C MET A 469 -9.06 -13.24 -4.44
N ALA A 470 -8.61 -12.10 -4.96
CA ALA A 470 -9.14 -11.50 -6.17
C ALA A 470 -8.35 -11.98 -7.38
N VAL A 471 -9.04 -12.33 -8.46
CA VAL A 471 -8.49 -12.71 -9.76
C VAL A 471 -8.70 -11.57 -10.74
N HIS A 472 -7.69 -11.22 -11.53
CA HIS A 472 -7.78 -10.24 -12.61
C HIS A 472 -7.23 -10.84 -13.91
N VAL A 473 -7.90 -10.55 -15.04
CA VAL A 473 -7.48 -11.05 -16.36
C VAL A 473 -6.75 -9.95 -17.15
N PRO A 474 -5.46 -10.14 -17.52
CA PRO A 474 -4.75 -9.22 -18.40
C PRO A 474 -5.30 -9.29 -19.82
N LEU A 475 -5.83 -8.19 -20.35
CA LEU A 475 -6.56 -8.20 -21.63
C LEU A 475 -5.67 -7.93 -22.85
N SER A 476 -4.73 -7.00 -22.76
CA SER A 476 -3.83 -6.67 -23.87
C SER A 476 -2.69 -7.67 -23.96
N LEU A 477 -2.11 -7.82 -25.15
CA LEU A 477 -0.99 -8.73 -25.37
C LEU A 477 0.22 -8.30 -24.54
N GLU A 478 0.47 -6.99 -24.44
CA GLU A 478 1.55 -6.43 -23.64
C GLU A 478 1.36 -6.77 -22.15
N ALA A 479 0.14 -6.65 -21.63
CA ALA A 479 -0.15 -6.99 -20.23
C ALA A 479 -0.03 -8.50 -19.96
N GLN A 480 -0.39 -9.35 -20.92
CA GLN A 480 -0.21 -10.81 -20.82
C GLN A 480 1.27 -11.18 -20.81
N LEU A 481 2.07 -10.56 -21.68
CA LEU A 481 3.51 -10.74 -21.73
C LEU A 481 4.19 -10.21 -20.47
N GLU A 482 3.79 -9.03 -19.98
CA GLU A 482 4.28 -8.46 -18.72
C GLU A 482 3.98 -9.39 -17.54
N ALA A 483 2.75 -9.90 -17.44
CA ALA A 483 2.36 -10.85 -16.41
C ALA A 483 3.21 -12.13 -16.48
N ARG A 484 3.46 -12.64 -17.68
CA ARG A 484 4.24 -13.87 -17.90
C ARG A 484 5.74 -13.69 -17.64
N VAL A 485 6.33 -12.58 -18.07
CA VAL A 485 7.78 -12.32 -18.00
C VAL A 485 8.19 -11.76 -16.64
N LEU A 486 7.36 -10.94 -15.99
CA LEU A 486 7.71 -10.28 -14.74
C LEU A 486 6.97 -10.84 -13.53
N MET A 487 5.66 -11.06 -13.65
CA MET A 487 4.80 -11.35 -12.48
C MET A 487 4.58 -12.83 -12.20
N MET A 488 4.99 -13.73 -13.09
CA MET A 488 4.83 -15.17 -12.92
C MET A 488 5.44 -15.62 -11.60
N SER A 489 4.75 -16.49 -10.86
CA SER A 489 5.21 -16.98 -9.55
C SER A 489 6.62 -17.61 -9.60
N THR A 490 6.98 -18.25 -10.71
CA THR A 490 8.30 -18.87 -10.91
C THR A 490 9.44 -17.87 -10.98
N ASN A 491 9.18 -16.59 -11.31
CA ASN A 491 10.17 -15.52 -11.32
C ASN A 491 10.39 -14.92 -9.94
N ASN A 492 9.44 -15.11 -9.04
CA ASN A 492 9.38 -14.47 -7.74
C ASN A 492 9.77 -15.45 -6.62
N VAL A 493 10.97 -16.01 -6.76
CA VAL A 493 11.53 -17.04 -5.85
C VAL A 493 12.23 -16.43 -4.64
N LEU A 494 12.84 -15.26 -4.81
CA LEU A 494 13.57 -14.55 -3.77
C LEU A 494 12.73 -13.37 -3.24
N SER A 495 12.93 -13.03 -1.97
CA SER A 495 12.37 -11.82 -1.38
C SER A 495 13.13 -10.59 -1.89
N PRO A 496 12.42 -9.54 -2.39
CA PRO A 496 13.06 -8.29 -2.78
C PRO A 496 13.75 -7.55 -1.63
N ALA A 497 13.39 -7.84 -0.38
CA ALA A 497 13.92 -7.13 0.79
C ALA A 497 15.35 -7.56 1.17
N ASN A 498 15.64 -8.86 1.07
CA ASN A 498 16.90 -9.44 1.57
C ASN A 498 17.55 -10.47 0.64
N GLY A 499 16.90 -10.81 -0.48
CA GLY A 499 17.41 -11.79 -1.44
C GLY A 499 17.36 -13.25 -0.95
N ALA A 500 16.73 -13.53 0.19
CA ALA A 500 16.54 -14.90 0.67
C ALA A 500 15.37 -15.58 -0.07
N PRO A 501 15.39 -16.91 -0.27
CA PRO A 501 14.26 -17.62 -0.87
C PRO A 501 12.98 -17.46 -0.04
N ILE A 502 11.87 -17.11 -0.70
CA ILE A 502 10.54 -16.96 -0.06
C ILE A 502 9.68 -18.21 -0.20
N ILE A 503 9.93 -19.02 -1.24
CA ILE A 503 9.19 -20.26 -1.56
C ILE A 503 9.66 -21.47 -0.74
N VAL A 504 10.11 -21.23 0.49
CA VAL A 504 10.59 -22.29 1.39
C VAL A 504 9.38 -23.14 1.82
N PRO A 505 9.48 -24.49 1.79
CA PRO A 505 8.47 -25.37 2.35
C PRO A 505 8.10 -24.94 3.77
N SER A 506 6.84 -25.08 4.14
CA SER A 506 6.33 -24.64 5.44
C SER A 506 5.64 -25.78 6.19
N GLN A 507 5.61 -25.67 7.52
CA GLN A 507 4.84 -26.55 8.42
C GLN A 507 5.05 -28.04 8.10
N ASP A 508 3.99 -28.74 7.69
CA ASP A 508 3.93 -30.18 7.48
C ASP A 508 4.98 -30.68 6.48
N MET A 509 5.28 -29.89 5.44
CA MET A 509 6.31 -30.23 4.46
C MET A 509 7.69 -30.33 5.12
N ILE A 510 8.02 -29.37 6.00
CA ILE A 510 9.28 -29.38 6.76
C ILE A 510 9.30 -30.56 7.71
N LEU A 511 8.16 -30.86 8.37
CA LEU A 511 8.07 -31.97 9.31
C LEU A 511 8.35 -33.32 8.62
N GLY A 512 7.81 -33.54 7.41
CA GLY A 512 8.07 -34.74 6.62
C GLY A 512 9.54 -34.86 6.17
N ILE A 513 10.15 -33.76 5.73
CA ILE A 513 11.58 -33.71 5.37
C ILE A 513 12.45 -33.98 6.60
N TYR A 514 12.12 -33.34 7.72
CA TYR A 514 12.81 -33.52 8.99
C TYR A 514 12.74 -34.99 9.43
N TYR A 515 11.56 -35.59 9.46
CA TYR A 515 11.37 -37.00 9.80
C TYR A 515 12.21 -37.91 8.90
N SER A 516 12.17 -37.70 7.59
CA SER A 516 12.94 -38.49 6.62
C SER A 516 14.46 -38.44 6.83
N THR A 517 14.98 -37.37 7.44
CA THR A 517 16.43 -37.17 7.63
C THR A 517 16.96 -37.59 9.00
N ILE A 518 16.08 -38.06 9.90
CA ILE A 518 16.46 -38.62 11.20
C ILE A 518 17.27 -39.91 11.00
N ALA A 519 18.30 -40.09 11.82
CA ALA A 519 19.06 -41.32 11.95
C ALA A 519 18.88 -41.88 13.38
N ARG A 520 18.59 -43.18 13.48
CA ARG A 520 18.41 -43.90 14.77
C ARG A 520 19.35 -45.10 14.82
N ASN A 521 19.85 -45.45 16.01
CA ASN A 521 20.69 -46.64 16.20
C ASN A 521 19.82 -47.87 16.48
N GLY A 522 20.30 -49.05 16.08
CA GLY A 522 19.64 -50.33 16.33
C GLY A 522 18.47 -50.63 15.40
N MET A 523 18.28 -49.86 14.33
CA MET A 523 17.17 -50.06 13.41
C MET A 523 17.42 -51.20 12.42
N LYS A 524 16.36 -51.88 12.00
CA LYS A 524 16.43 -52.96 11.00
C LYS A 524 17.13 -52.49 9.72
N GLY A 525 18.17 -53.22 9.31
CA GLY A 525 18.96 -52.91 8.12
C GLY A 525 20.18 -52.02 8.35
N GLU A 526 20.54 -51.73 9.60
CA GLU A 526 21.77 -51.01 9.95
C GLU A 526 23.02 -51.72 9.40
N GLY A 527 23.92 -50.96 8.79
CA GLY A 527 25.17 -51.45 8.18
C GLY A 527 25.02 -52.07 6.80
N MET A 528 23.81 -52.14 6.23
CA MET A 528 23.62 -52.60 4.85
C MET A 528 24.21 -51.61 3.83
N ALA A 529 24.66 -52.13 2.69
CA ALA A 529 25.21 -51.35 1.60
C ALA A 529 24.30 -51.41 0.36
N PHE A 530 24.00 -50.26 -0.24
CA PHE A 530 23.11 -50.14 -1.39
C PHE A 530 23.82 -49.56 -2.61
N SER A 531 23.51 -50.11 -3.77
CA SER A 531 24.11 -49.73 -5.05
C SER A 531 23.36 -48.60 -5.78
N SER A 532 22.04 -48.52 -5.59
CA SER A 532 21.14 -47.63 -6.33
C SER A 532 19.93 -47.19 -5.48
N LEU A 533 19.22 -46.16 -5.94
CA LEU A 533 18.00 -45.68 -5.27
C LEU A 533 16.86 -46.70 -5.38
N GLU A 534 16.75 -47.37 -6.53
CA GLU A 534 15.71 -48.36 -6.80
C GLU A 534 15.81 -49.55 -5.85
N GLU A 535 17.04 -49.96 -5.51
CA GLU A 535 17.31 -51.01 -4.53
C GLU A 535 16.87 -50.59 -3.11
N ILE A 536 17.11 -49.34 -2.74
CA ILE A 536 16.65 -48.77 -1.47
C ILE A 536 15.12 -48.71 -1.43
N ASP A 537 14.47 -48.29 -2.52
CA ASP A 537 13.02 -48.25 -2.62
C ASP A 537 12.40 -49.64 -2.50
N TYR A 538 12.98 -50.63 -3.17
CA TYR A 538 12.56 -52.03 -3.05
C TYR A 538 12.74 -52.55 -1.63
N ALA A 539 13.89 -52.30 -0.99
CA ALA A 539 14.19 -52.73 0.37
C ALA A 539 13.27 -52.08 1.42
N LEU A 540 12.90 -50.81 1.23
CA LEU A 540 11.91 -50.13 2.07
C LEU A 540 10.51 -50.72 1.86
N ALA A 541 10.11 -50.96 0.60
CA ALA A 541 8.80 -51.53 0.28
C ALA A 541 8.64 -52.97 0.79
N SER A 542 9.72 -53.77 0.79
CA SER A 542 9.74 -55.12 1.35
C SER A 542 9.89 -55.14 2.87
N GLY A 543 10.06 -53.99 3.52
CA GLY A 543 10.33 -53.88 4.96
C GLY A 543 11.65 -54.51 5.40
N ALA A 544 12.62 -54.65 4.48
CA ALA A 544 13.94 -55.18 4.77
C ALA A 544 14.82 -54.17 5.52
N VAL A 545 14.63 -52.87 5.26
CA VAL A 545 15.33 -51.77 5.91
C VAL A 545 14.35 -50.72 6.42
N HIS A 546 14.68 -50.07 7.54
CA HIS A 546 13.92 -48.95 8.07
C HIS A 546 14.41 -47.60 7.52
N LEU A 547 13.51 -46.60 7.39
CA LEU A 547 13.82 -45.27 6.82
C LEU A 547 15.00 -44.55 7.51
N HIS A 548 15.11 -44.74 8.83
CA HIS A 548 16.12 -44.10 9.70
C HIS A 548 17.36 -44.95 9.98
N ALA A 549 17.48 -46.13 9.38
CA ALA A 549 18.64 -47.00 9.57
C ALA A 549 19.89 -46.37 8.95
N LYS A 550 21.05 -46.54 9.60
CA LYS A 550 22.34 -46.12 9.07
C LYS A 550 22.80 -47.13 8.01
N VAL A 551 22.96 -46.67 6.78
CA VAL A 551 23.33 -47.49 5.62
C VAL A 551 24.46 -46.83 4.85
N THR A 552 25.22 -47.63 4.11
CA THR A 552 26.20 -47.10 3.14
C THR A 552 25.55 -47.08 1.77
N ALA A 553 25.37 -45.89 1.18
CA ALA A 553 24.77 -45.77 -0.15
C ALA A 553 25.77 -45.17 -1.14
N ARG A 554 25.79 -45.71 -2.36
CA ARG A 554 26.51 -45.12 -3.50
C ARG A 554 25.61 -44.09 -4.16
N VAL A 555 26.01 -42.82 -4.14
CA VAL A 555 25.24 -41.70 -4.72
C VAL A 555 26.00 -41.11 -5.91
N LYS A 556 25.26 -40.79 -6.98
CA LYS A 556 25.79 -40.14 -8.18
C LYS A 556 26.02 -38.64 -7.88
N GLN A 557 27.21 -38.13 -8.18
CA GLN A 557 27.60 -36.73 -8.03
C GLN A 557 28.33 -36.22 -9.28
N ILE A 558 28.52 -34.91 -9.37
CA ILE A 558 29.35 -34.26 -10.38
C ILE A 558 30.57 -33.67 -9.67
N ASP A 559 31.76 -33.81 -10.23
CA ASP A 559 32.98 -33.18 -9.73
C ASP A 559 33.17 -31.74 -10.26
N ASP A 560 34.17 -31.02 -9.76
CA ASP A 560 34.45 -29.63 -10.17
C ASP A 560 34.83 -29.50 -11.67
N GLU A 561 35.19 -30.62 -12.32
CA GLU A 561 35.50 -30.71 -13.75
C GLU A 561 34.26 -31.06 -14.61
N GLY A 562 33.11 -31.32 -13.99
CA GLY A 562 31.85 -31.63 -14.66
C GLY A 562 31.64 -33.12 -14.97
N ASN A 563 32.53 -34.01 -14.51
CA ASN A 563 32.41 -35.45 -14.73
C ASN A 563 31.50 -36.11 -13.69
N GLU A 564 30.78 -37.15 -14.12
CA GLU A 564 29.91 -37.92 -13.24
C GLU A 564 30.73 -38.91 -12.40
N VAL A 565 30.79 -38.69 -11.09
CA VAL A 565 31.52 -39.54 -10.13
C VAL A 565 30.54 -40.16 -9.16
N PHE A 566 30.73 -41.45 -8.86
CA PHE A 566 30.01 -42.10 -7.78
C PHE A 566 30.82 -42.09 -6.50
N ARG A 567 30.26 -41.50 -5.44
CA ARG A 567 30.85 -41.50 -4.10
C ARG A 567 30.00 -42.32 -3.13
N ARG A 568 30.65 -42.97 -2.17
CA ARG A 568 29.99 -43.73 -1.11
C ARG A 568 29.85 -42.84 0.11
N PHE A 569 28.65 -42.78 0.68
CA PHE A 569 28.36 -42.01 1.88
C PHE A 569 27.73 -42.90 2.94
N GLU A 570 28.11 -42.68 4.19
CA GLU A 570 27.34 -43.14 5.34
C GLU A 570 26.14 -42.22 5.52
N THR A 571 24.94 -42.76 5.38
CA THR A 571 23.70 -41.96 5.31
C THR A 571 22.49 -42.79 5.73
N THR A 572 21.28 -42.28 5.51
CA THR A 572 20.02 -43.00 5.74
C THR A 572 19.24 -43.15 4.44
N PRO A 573 18.40 -44.20 4.29
CA PRO A 573 17.52 -44.34 3.13
C PRO A 573 16.69 -43.08 2.83
N GLY A 574 16.20 -42.40 3.86
CA GLY A 574 15.43 -41.16 3.69
C GLY A 574 16.25 -39.98 3.16
N ARG A 575 17.51 -39.84 3.58
CA ARG A 575 18.43 -38.83 3.02
C ARG A 575 18.76 -39.11 1.56
N VAL A 576 18.97 -40.38 1.19
CA VAL A 576 19.25 -40.76 -0.21
C VAL A 576 18.06 -40.44 -1.12
N LYS A 577 16.83 -40.69 -0.67
CA LYS A 577 15.60 -40.30 -1.39
C LYS A 577 15.53 -38.80 -1.66
N LEU A 578 15.83 -38.00 -0.65
CA LEU A 578 15.88 -36.55 -0.79
C LEU A 578 17.03 -36.12 -1.72
N GLY A 579 18.19 -36.77 -1.59
CA GLY A 579 19.37 -36.51 -2.42
C GLY A 579 19.16 -36.81 -3.90
N ALA A 580 18.32 -37.79 -4.23
CA ALA A 580 17.98 -38.09 -5.62
C ALA A 580 17.19 -36.95 -6.31
N LEU A 581 16.54 -36.07 -5.54
CA LEU A 581 15.83 -34.91 -6.07
C LEU A 581 16.76 -33.73 -6.35
N LEU A 582 17.95 -33.72 -5.76
CA LEU A 582 18.86 -32.60 -5.85
C LEU A 582 19.45 -32.50 -7.27
N PRO A 583 19.45 -31.32 -7.91
CA PRO A 583 20.01 -31.14 -9.24
C PRO A 583 21.50 -31.51 -9.25
N LEU A 584 21.90 -32.31 -10.22
CA LEU A 584 23.28 -32.74 -10.39
C LEU A 584 24.16 -31.52 -10.74
N ASN A 585 24.93 -31.04 -9.76
CA ASN A 585 25.86 -29.93 -9.91
C ASN A 585 27.01 -30.09 -8.91
N ALA A 586 28.24 -29.74 -9.31
CA ALA A 586 29.44 -29.81 -8.48
C ALA A 586 29.28 -29.06 -7.14
N LYS A 587 28.60 -27.90 -7.18
CA LYS A 587 28.42 -27.02 -6.02
C LYS A 587 27.19 -27.33 -5.17
N ALA A 588 26.42 -28.35 -5.54
CA ALA A 588 25.36 -28.88 -4.72
C ALA A 588 25.66 -30.36 -4.38
N PRO A 589 26.69 -30.65 -3.56
CA PRO A 589 27.00 -32.02 -3.19
C PRO A 589 25.92 -32.60 -2.28
N PHE A 590 25.82 -33.93 -2.27
CA PHE A 590 24.92 -34.67 -1.37
C PHE A 590 25.18 -34.36 0.11
N ASP A 591 26.38 -33.92 0.47
CA ASP A 591 26.76 -33.53 1.82
C ASP A 591 25.89 -32.40 2.40
N LEU A 592 25.34 -31.53 1.55
CA LEU A 592 24.38 -30.50 1.97
C LEU A 592 23.13 -31.10 2.62
N LEU A 593 22.73 -32.29 2.14
CA LEU A 593 21.55 -33.04 2.58
C LEU A 593 21.88 -34.13 3.59
N ASN A 594 23.16 -34.51 3.73
CA ASN A 594 23.58 -35.58 4.63
C ASN A 594 23.68 -35.12 6.11
N ARG A 595 22.70 -34.34 6.56
CA ARG A 595 22.54 -33.83 7.92
C ARG A 595 21.07 -33.82 8.30
N LEU A 596 20.77 -33.56 9.57
CA LEU A 596 19.39 -33.38 10.00
C LEU A 596 18.85 -32.06 9.44
N LEU A 597 17.80 -32.11 8.64
CA LEU A 597 17.27 -30.93 7.96
C LEU A 597 16.12 -30.32 8.75
N ARG A 598 16.36 -29.16 9.38
CA ARG A 598 15.31 -28.30 9.95
C ARG A 598 14.98 -27.20 8.93
N LYS A 599 14.02 -26.34 9.26
CA LYS A 599 13.58 -25.24 8.40
C LYS A 599 14.74 -24.39 7.86
N LYS A 600 15.72 -24.06 8.72
CA LYS A 600 16.85 -23.19 8.35
C LYS A 600 17.78 -23.87 7.36
N GLU A 601 18.08 -25.15 7.57
CA GLU A 601 18.95 -25.92 6.69
C GLU A 601 18.27 -26.16 5.33
N VAL A 602 16.96 -26.39 5.30
CA VAL A 602 16.20 -26.48 4.03
C VAL A 602 16.26 -25.16 3.26
N GLN A 603 16.13 -24.02 3.95
CA GLN A 603 16.27 -22.71 3.32
C GLN A 603 17.67 -22.51 2.72
N GLN A 604 18.73 -22.90 3.44
CA GLN A 604 20.11 -22.84 2.94
C GLN A 604 20.32 -23.73 1.70
N VAL A 605 19.73 -24.93 1.69
CA VAL A 605 19.80 -25.84 0.53
C VAL A 605 19.14 -25.18 -0.69
N ILE A 606 17.93 -24.63 -0.53
CA ILE A 606 17.23 -23.96 -1.64
C ILE A 606 18.01 -22.74 -2.15
N ASP A 607 18.56 -21.94 -1.25
CA ASP A 607 19.40 -20.77 -1.60
C ASP A 607 20.65 -21.20 -2.39
N THR A 608 21.32 -22.25 -1.94
CA THR A 608 22.49 -22.83 -2.64
C THR A 608 22.11 -23.33 -4.04
N VAL A 609 20.99 -24.06 -4.16
CA VAL A 609 20.49 -24.56 -5.45
C VAL A 609 20.13 -23.40 -6.37
N TYR A 610 19.52 -22.33 -5.87
CA TYR A 610 19.19 -21.15 -6.67
C TYR A 610 20.42 -20.44 -7.22
N ARG A 611 21.43 -20.21 -6.37
CA ARG A 611 22.64 -19.49 -6.75
C ARG A 611 23.51 -20.27 -7.73
N TYR A 612 23.58 -21.60 -7.62
CA TYR A 612 24.49 -22.41 -8.43
C TYR A 612 23.84 -23.18 -9.57
N CYS A 613 22.59 -23.60 -9.45
CA CYS A 613 21.87 -24.36 -10.49
C CYS A 613 20.90 -23.50 -11.31
N GLY A 614 20.64 -22.26 -10.85
CA GLY A 614 19.75 -21.31 -11.51
C GLY A 614 18.26 -21.55 -11.22
N GLN A 615 17.45 -20.58 -11.63
CA GLN A 615 16.05 -20.46 -11.26
C GLN A 615 15.18 -21.67 -11.64
N LYS A 616 15.34 -22.21 -12.86
CA LYS A 616 14.48 -23.29 -13.37
C LYS A 616 14.63 -24.57 -12.54
N GLU A 617 15.87 -24.98 -12.28
CA GLU A 617 16.16 -26.17 -11.49
C GLU A 617 15.68 -26.01 -10.05
N SER A 618 15.81 -24.81 -9.46
CA SER A 618 15.28 -24.52 -8.13
C SER A 618 13.77 -24.67 -8.03
N VAL A 619 13.02 -24.18 -9.01
CA VAL A 619 11.55 -24.30 -9.01
C VAL A 619 11.14 -25.77 -9.07
N ILE A 620 11.77 -26.56 -9.95
CA ILE A 620 11.50 -28.01 -10.07
C ILE A 620 11.83 -28.71 -8.76
N PHE A 621 12.97 -28.38 -8.16
CA PHE A 621 13.42 -28.94 -6.89
C PHE A 621 12.46 -28.61 -5.74
N CYS A 622 11.97 -27.37 -5.65
CA CYS A 622 11.01 -26.96 -4.64
C CYS A 622 9.66 -27.71 -4.76
N ASP A 623 9.15 -27.88 -5.99
CA ASP A 623 7.91 -28.64 -6.23
C ASP A 623 8.08 -30.12 -5.82
N GLN A 624 9.22 -30.72 -6.16
CA GLN A 624 9.54 -32.11 -5.81
C GLN A 624 9.71 -32.30 -4.30
N ILE A 625 10.42 -31.39 -3.62
CA ILE A 625 10.58 -31.41 -2.17
C ILE A 625 9.24 -31.25 -1.46
N MET A 626 8.38 -30.36 -1.96
CA MET A 626 7.02 -30.21 -1.41
C MET A 626 6.26 -31.53 -1.48
N THR A 627 6.24 -32.18 -2.65
CA THR A 627 5.52 -33.46 -2.83
C THR A 627 6.10 -34.56 -1.94
N LEU A 628 7.42 -34.68 -1.86
CA LEU A 628 8.06 -35.66 -0.97
C LEU A 628 7.75 -35.36 0.49
N GLY A 629 7.86 -34.10 0.91
CA GLY A 629 7.56 -33.66 2.28
C GLY A 629 6.14 -34.02 2.70
N PHE A 630 5.13 -33.75 1.87
CA PHE A 630 3.75 -34.15 2.16
C PHE A 630 3.58 -35.67 2.22
N LYS A 631 4.17 -36.41 1.28
CA LYS A 631 4.05 -37.88 1.23
C LYS A 631 4.68 -38.54 2.45
N GLU A 632 5.87 -38.10 2.85
CA GLU A 632 6.56 -38.66 4.02
C GLU A 632 5.92 -38.18 5.33
N ALA A 633 5.42 -36.95 5.42
CA ALA A 633 4.62 -36.50 6.57
C ALA A 633 3.34 -37.33 6.76
N PHE A 634 2.63 -37.63 5.67
CA PHE A 634 1.44 -38.48 5.71
C PHE A 634 1.76 -39.91 6.16
N LYS A 635 2.84 -40.52 5.64
CA LYS A 635 3.27 -41.86 6.04
C LYS A 635 3.76 -41.94 7.48
N ALA A 636 4.43 -40.89 7.96
CA ALA A 636 4.95 -40.83 9.31
C ALA A 636 3.84 -40.87 10.36
N GLY A 637 2.60 -40.46 10.02
CA GLY A 637 1.45 -40.54 10.91
C GLY A 637 1.63 -39.76 12.21
N ILE A 638 2.46 -38.70 12.20
CA ILE A 638 2.79 -37.91 13.39
C ILE A 638 1.51 -37.29 13.94
N SER A 639 1.20 -37.64 15.18
CA SER A 639 0.01 -37.18 15.89
C SER A 639 0.40 -36.38 17.14
N PHE A 640 -0.56 -35.68 17.71
CA PHE A 640 -0.40 -34.90 18.93
C PHE A 640 -1.42 -35.39 19.96
N GLY A 641 -0.92 -36.08 20.99
CA GLY A 641 -1.69 -36.56 22.13
C GLY A 641 -1.50 -35.69 23.38
N LYS A 642 -2.35 -35.90 24.38
CA LYS A 642 -2.21 -35.25 25.70
C LYS A 642 -0.94 -35.70 26.42
N ASP A 643 -0.56 -36.96 26.25
CA ASP A 643 0.58 -37.56 26.95
C ASP A 643 1.92 -37.14 26.36
N ASP A 644 1.95 -36.70 25.11
CA ASP A 644 3.15 -36.16 24.46
C ASP A 644 3.62 -34.84 25.10
N MET A 645 2.72 -34.11 25.78
CA MET A 645 3.08 -32.95 26.58
C MET A 645 3.69 -33.41 27.90
N VAL A 646 5.02 -33.50 28.00
CA VAL A 646 5.68 -33.97 29.23
C VAL A 646 5.84 -32.81 30.23
N VAL A 647 5.41 -33.03 31.48
CA VAL A 647 5.68 -32.13 32.61
C VAL A 647 6.91 -32.69 33.33
N PRO A 648 7.96 -31.89 33.59
CA PRO A 648 9.15 -32.39 34.25
C PRO A 648 8.85 -32.73 35.72
N ASP A 649 9.38 -33.85 36.20
CA ASP A 649 9.18 -34.31 37.59
C ASP A 649 9.77 -33.31 38.61
N ASP A 650 10.87 -32.64 38.24
CA ASP A 650 11.55 -31.61 39.04
C ASP A 650 10.77 -30.28 39.12
N LYS A 651 9.61 -30.14 38.46
CA LYS A 651 8.86 -28.88 38.45
C LYS A 651 8.50 -28.41 39.87
N TRP A 652 7.90 -29.30 40.66
CA TRP A 652 7.37 -28.92 41.97
C TRP A 652 8.46 -28.62 42.99
N THR A 653 9.61 -29.27 42.90
CA THR A 653 10.77 -28.98 43.76
C THR A 653 11.31 -27.57 43.50
N LEU A 654 11.47 -27.19 42.23
CA LEU A 654 11.92 -25.84 41.84
C LEU A 654 10.93 -24.74 42.23
N VAL A 655 9.63 -25.00 42.08
CA VAL A 655 8.56 -24.06 42.45
C VAL A 655 8.53 -23.85 43.96
N GLU A 656 8.65 -24.90 44.75
CA GLU A 656 8.58 -24.80 46.21
C GLU A 656 9.84 -24.13 46.80
N GLU A 657 11.03 -24.38 46.22
CA GLU A 657 12.26 -23.64 46.55
C GLU A 657 12.06 -22.12 46.34
N THR A 658 11.46 -21.74 45.21
CA THR A 658 11.22 -20.33 44.87
C THR A 658 10.13 -19.70 45.74
N ARG A 659 9.10 -20.47 46.13
CA ARG A 659 8.09 -20.01 47.10
C ARG A 659 8.70 -19.73 48.47
N SER A 660 9.61 -20.57 48.93
CA SER A 660 10.34 -20.33 50.19
C SER A 660 11.15 -19.03 50.10
N GLN A 661 11.90 -18.84 49.02
CA GLN A 661 12.67 -17.60 48.80
C GLN A 661 11.77 -16.36 48.76
N ALA A 662 10.62 -16.42 48.11
CA ALA A 662 9.66 -15.31 48.08
C ALA A 662 9.10 -15.00 49.47
N LYS A 663 8.86 -16.02 50.31
CA LYS A 663 8.43 -15.86 51.69
C LYS A 663 9.52 -15.22 52.55
N ASP A 664 10.78 -15.59 52.34
CA ASP A 664 11.93 -14.97 53.03
C ASP A 664 12.07 -13.49 52.66
N PHE A 665 11.83 -13.12 51.40
CA PHE A 665 11.79 -11.70 50.99
C PHE A 665 10.62 -10.94 51.60
N GLU A 666 9.45 -11.58 51.75
CA GLU A 666 8.32 -10.98 52.45
C GLU A 666 8.66 -10.72 53.92
N GLN A 667 9.33 -11.67 54.56
CA GLN A 667 9.75 -11.54 55.96
C GLN A 667 10.80 -10.43 56.12
N GLN A 668 11.81 -10.35 55.24
CA GLN A 668 12.78 -9.24 55.24
C GLN A 668 12.12 -7.87 55.06
N TYR A 669 11.05 -7.79 54.27
CA TYR A 669 10.28 -6.57 54.10
C TYR A 669 9.50 -6.20 55.38
N MET A 670 8.86 -7.18 56.03
CA MET A 670 8.16 -6.99 57.31
C MET A 670 9.12 -6.58 58.44
N ASP A 671 10.34 -7.11 58.42
CA ASP A 671 11.42 -6.77 59.37
C ASP A 671 12.09 -5.41 59.04
N GLY A 672 11.71 -4.76 57.95
CA GLY A 672 12.23 -3.45 57.52
C GLY A 672 13.63 -3.46 56.90
N LEU A 673 14.16 -4.63 56.54
CA LEU A 673 15.50 -4.80 55.97
C LEU A 673 15.60 -4.41 54.49
N ILE A 674 14.48 -4.49 53.75
CA ILE A 674 14.39 -4.14 52.33
C ILE A 674 13.20 -3.24 52.06
N THR A 675 13.29 -2.45 50.99
CA THR A 675 12.17 -1.60 50.54
C THR A 675 11.14 -2.39 49.72
N GLN A 676 9.93 -1.85 49.56
CA GLN A 676 8.87 -2.48 48.76
C GLN A 676 9.29 -2.67 47.28
N GLY A 677 10.00 -1.70 46.70
CA GLY A 677 10.49 -1.79 45.33
C GLY A 677 11.57 -2.86 45.15
N GLU A 678 12.48 -3.00 46.13
CA GLU A 678 13.48 -4.07 46.13
C GLU A 678 12.85 -5.46 46.31
N LYS A 679 11.84 -5.58 47.19
CA LYS A 679 11.05 -6.80 47.34
C LYS A 679 10.44 -7.22 46.00
N TYR A 680 9.75 -6.29 45.34
CA TYR A 680 9.14 -6.51 44.03
C TYR A 680 10.14 -7.06 43.01
N ASN A 681 11.28 -6.37 42.84
CA ASN A 681 12.31 -6.75 41.87
C ASN A 681 12.93 -8.12 42.20
N LYS A 682 13.22 -8.40 43.47
CA LYS A 682 13.77 -9.70 43.90
C LYS A 682 12.79 -10.85 43.67
N VAL A 683 11.51 -10.66 43.97
CA VAL A 683 10.46 -11.68 43.75
C VAL A 683 10.28 -11.95 42.25
N VAL A 684 10.23 -10.90 41.43
CA VAL A 684 10.14 -11.03 39.96
C VAL A 684 11.34 -11.76 39.38
N ASP A 685 12.56 -11.43 39.80
CA ASP A 685 13.80 -12.09 39.34
C ASP A 685 13.85 -13.58 39.75
N ALA A 686 13.50 -13.89 41.01
CA ALA A 686 13.45 -15.27 41.49
C ALA A 686 12.48 -16.14 40.68
N TRP A 687 11.27 -15.62 40.42
CA TRP A 687 10.29 -16.32 39.59
C TRP A 687 10.69 -16.42 38.12
N SER A 688 11.37 -15.42 37.56
CA SER A 688 11.90 -15.52 36.20
C SER A 688 12.95 -16.62 36.07
N LYS A 689 13.90 -16.69 37.01
CA LYS A 689 14.93 -17.75 37.06
C LYS A 689 14.32 -19.14 37.23
N CYS A 690 13.35 -19.28 38.12
CA CYS A 690 12.62 -20.54 38.30
C CYS A 690 11.95 -20.98 36.99
N ASN A 691 11.27 -20.05 36.32
CA ASN A 691 10.57 -20.31 35.07
C ASN A 691 11.52 -20.82 33.96
N ASP A 692 12.73 -20.29 33.89
CA ASP A 692 13.74 -20.73 32.92
C ASP A 692 14.35 -22.09 33.29
N LYS A 693 14.62 -22.35 34.58
CA LYS A 693 15.04 -23.68 35.06
C LYS A 693 14.01 -24.77 34.73
N VAL A 694 12.73 -24.51 35.00
CA VAL A 694 11.63 -25.44 34.67
C VAL A 694 11.54 -25.67 33.15
N THR A 695 11.75 -24.62 32.35
CA THR A 695 11.76 -24.73 30.88
C THR A 695 12.88 -25.64 30.39
N ASN A 696 14.10 -25.47 30.93
CA ASN A 696 15.25 -26.28 30.55
C ASN A 696 15.06 -27.75 30.96
N SER A 697 14.61 -28.00 32.20
CA SER A 697 14.30 -29.37 32.66
C SER A 697 13.23 -30.06 31.80
N MET A 698 12.19 -29.34 31.40
CA MET A 698 11.16 -29.84 30.47
C MET A 698 11.79 -30.20 29.10
N MET A 699 12.63 -29.32 28.55
CA MET A 699 13.28 -29.53 27.25
C MET A 699 14.25 -30.72 27.27
N ASP A 700 15.01 -30.89 28.35
CA ASP A 700 15.91 -32.03 28.53
C ASP A 700 15.12 -33.34 28.67
N THR A 701 13.96 -33.31 29.33
CA THR A 701 13.12 -34.49 29.50
C THR A 701 12.44 -34.90 28.19
N ILE A 702 11.87 -33.94 27.44
CA ILE A 702 11.13 -34.23 26.20
C ILE A 702 12.06 -34.59 25.03
N SER A 703 13.32 -34.18 25.07
CA SER A 703 14.32 -34.48 24.03
C SER A 703 14.98 -35.85 24.19
N ARG A 704 14.98 -36.43 25.40
CA ARG A 704 15.49 -37.78 25.65
C ARG A 704 14.59 -38.80 24.95
N SER A 705 15.12 -39.46 23.92
CA SER A 705 14.47 -40.61 23.30
C SER A 705 14.63 -41.82 24.22
N GLY A 706 13.54 -42.55 24.47
CA GLY A 706 13.60 -43.83 25.19
C GLY A 706 14.42 -44.88 24.41
N LYS A 707 14.63 -46.06 25.01
CA LYS A 707 15.05 -47.24 24.27
C LYS A 707 13.88 -48.21 24.19
N GLU A 708 13.64 -48.76 23.01
CA GLU A 708 12.64 -49.82 22.82
C GLU A 708 13.14 -51.14 23.45
N ALA A 709 12.24 -52.10 23.62
CA ALA A 709 12.53 -53.39 24.27
C ALA A 709 13.60 -54.22 23.53
N ASP A 710 13.87 -53.91 22.26
CA ASP A 710 14.89 -54.52 21.41
C ASP A 710 16.26 -53.82 21.47
N GLY A 711 16.39 -52.74 22.25
CA GLY A 711 17.61 -51.96 22.40
C GLY A 711 17.80 -50.86 21.35
N SER A 712 16.87 -50.67 20.42
CA SER A 712 16.86 -49.55 19.46
C SER A 712 16.45 -48.23 20.13
N ASP A 713 16.93 -47.11 19.61
CA ASP A 713 16.50 -45.79 20.08
C ASP A 713 15.03 -45.59 19.72
N SER A 714 14.13 -45.23 20.64
CA SER A 714 12.70 -44.98 20.37
C SER A 714 12.46 -43.76 19.48
N GLU A 715 11.26 -43.65 18.90
CA GLU A 715 10.86 -42.44 18.17
C GLU A 715 10.90 -41.20 19.08
N PRO A 716 11.48 -40.08 18.60
CA PRO A 716 11.40 -38.82 19.32
C PRO A 716 9.93 -38.39 19.50
N ASN A 717 9.66 -37.69 20.59
CA ASN A 717 8.33 -37.17 20.88
C ASN A 717 7.82 -36.24 19.76
N SER A 718 6.56 -36.40 19.34
CA SER A 718 5.94 -35.62 18.28
C SER A 718 5.99 -34.10 18.50
N VAL A 719 5.71 -33.63 19.71
CA VAL A 719 5.73 -32.20 20.06
C VAL A 719 7.13 -31.64 19.94
N TYR A 720 8.11 -32.40 20.41
CA TYR A 720 9.52 -32.04 20.27
C TYR A 720 9.91 -31.97 18.79
N MET A 721 9.52 -32.95 17.97
CA MET A 721 9.81 -32.93 16.54
C MET A 721 9.20 -31.70 15.83
N MET A 722 7.95 -31.34 16.13
CA MET A 722 7.29 -30.16 15.55
C MET A 722 8.05 -28.87 15.85
N ALA A 723 8.48 -28.67 17.11
CA ALA A 723 9.20 -27.48 17.51
C ALA A 723 10.67 -27.48 17.08
N HIS A 724 11.36 -28.61 17.20
CA HIS A 724 12.78 -28.74 16.86
C HIS A 724 13.03 -28.66 15.34
N SER A 725 12.14 -29.22 14.53
CA SER A 725 12.19 -29.06 13.06
C SER A 725 11.95 -27.62 12.61
N GLY A 726 11.34 -26.78 13.46
CA GLY A 726 10.89 -25.44 13.08
C GLY A 726 9.67 -25.45 12.15
N ALA A 727 8.97 -26.57 12.03
CA ALA A 727 7.74 -26.69 11.27
C ALA A 727 6.63 -25.84 11.89
N ARG A 728 6.35 -26.06 13.18
CA ARG A 728 5.35 -25.31 13.95
C ARG A 728 5.63 -25.46 15.44
N GLY A 729 5.47 -24.39 16.19
CA GLY A 729 5.74 -24.39 17.63
C GLY A 729 7.06 -23.71 17.97
N SER A 730 7.09 -23.01 19.11
CA SER A 730 8.33 -22.48 19.70
C SER A 730 8.57 -23.07 21.08
N VAL A 731 9.80 -22.96 21.58
CA VAL A 731 10.15 -23.37 22.95
C VAL A 731 9.27 -22.64 23.97
N THR A 732 8.95 -21.37 23.73
CA THR A 732 8.05 -20.58 24.58
C THR A 732 6.62 -21.14 24.59
N GLN A 733 6.12 -21.67 23.48
CA GLN A 733 4.79 -22.30 23.45
C GLN A 733 4.80 -23.66 24.16
N MET A 734 5.84 -24.47 23.96
CA MET A 734 6.02 -25.73 24.70
C MET A 734 6.10 -25.51 26.21
N LYS A 735 6.83 -24.47 26.63
CA LYS A 735 6.92 -24.03 28.03
C LYS A 735 5.54 -23.78 28.64
N GLN A 736 4.61 -23.19 27.91
CA GLN A 736 3.25 -22.95 28.40
C GLN A 736 2.39 -24.22 28.46
N LEU A 737 2.71 -25.24 27.66
CA LEU A 737 1.99 -26.52 27.64
C LEU A 737 2.41 -27.44 28.78
N GLY A 738 3.71 -27.67 28.96
CA GLY A 738 4.27 -28.65 29.92
C GLY A 738 5.04 -28.05 31.10
N GLY A 739 5.54 -26.81 31.00
CA GLY A 739 6.31 -26.15 32.05
C GLY A 739 5.40 -25.39 33.04
N MET A 740 5.65 -24.10 33.18
CA MET A 740 4.75 -23.13 33.82
C MET A 740 4.61 -21.91 32.91
N ARG A 741 3.48 -21.20 32.97
CA ARG A 741 3.32 -19.97 32.15
C ARG A 741 4.16 -18.81 32.66
N GLY A 742 4.37 -18.73 33.97
CA GLY A 742 5.19 -17.71 34.60
C GLY A 742 4.47 -16.37 34.77
N LEU A 743 5.26 -15.29 34.74
CA LEU A 743 4.82 -13.94 35.06
C LEU A 743 4.03 -13.31 33.91
N MET A 744 2.96 -12.58 34.26
CA MET A 744 2.09 -11.88 33.30
C MET A 744 2.17 -10.38 33.49
N ALA A 745 2.11 -9.62 32.40
CA ALA A 745 2.08 -8.16 32.45
C ALA A 745 0.64 -7.62 32.53
N LYS A 746 0.44 -6.63 33.39
CA LYS A 746 -0.78 -5.81 33.42
C LYS A 746 -0.86 -4.94 32.16
N PRO A 747 -2.03 -4.35 31.85
CA PRO A 747 -2.15 -3.42 30.74
C PRO A 747 -1.23 -2.20 30.87
N SER A 748 -0.88 -1.78 32.09
CA SER A 748 0.10 -0.73 32.40
C SER A 748 1.53 -1.08 31.98
N GLY A 749 1.87 -2.36 31.81
CA GLY A 749 3.23 -2.85 31.57
C GLY A 749 3.93 -3.39 32.82
N GLU A 750 3.39 -3.13 34.01
CA GLU A 750 3.90 -3.73 35.26
C GLU A 750 3.69 -5.24 35.27
N ILE A 751 4.67 -5.97 35.76
CA ILE A 751 4.59 -7.42 35.92
C ILE A 751 3.81 -7.74 37.21
N ILE A 752 2.89 -8.70 37.15
CA ILE A 752 2.17 -9.20 38.32
C ILE A 752 3.12 -10.08 39.14
N GLU A 753 3.33 -9.75 40.41
CA GLU A 753 4.22 -10.47 41.34
C GLU A 753 3.85 -11.96 41.50
N THR A 754 2.56 -12.28 41.38
CA THR A 754 2.04 -13.65 41.46
C THR A 754 2.08 -14.33 40.09
N PRO A 755 2.99 -15.29 39.86
CA PRO A 755 3.08 -16.01 38.58
C PRO A 755 1.95 -17.02 38.43
N ILE A 756 1.73 -17.45 37.19
CA ILE A 756 0.91 -18.61 36.86
C ILE A 756 1.82 -19.85 36.92
N ILE A 757 1.62 -20.69 37.94
CA ILE A 757 2.42 -21.90 38.19
C ILE A 757 1.90 -23.06 37.36
N SER A 758 0.58 -23.10 37.17
CA SER A 758 -0.08 -24.12 36.36
C SER A 758 0.27 -24.01 34.87
N ASN A 759 0.16 -25.10 34.15
CA ASN A 759 0.28 -25.15 32.69
C ASN A 759 -1.04 -25.57 32.02
N PHE A 760 -1.08 -25.56 30.69
CA PHE A 760 -2.30 -25.94 29.96
C PHE A 760 -2.65 -27.43 30.09
N LYS A 761 -1.67 -28.33 30.33
CA LYS A 761 -1.94 -29.76 30.55
C LYS A 761 -2.64 -30.02 31.89
N GLU A 762 -2.22 -29.31 32.94
CA GLU A 762 -2.77 -29.38 34.30
C GLU A 762 -4.10 -28.61 34.42
N GLY A 763 -4.27 -27.55 33.62
CA GLY A 763 -5.40 -26.62 33.70
C GLY A 763 -5.10 -25.44 34.61
N LEU A 764 -5.77 -24.30 34.35
CA LEU A 764 -5.57 -23.07 35.13
C LEU A 764 -6.71 -22.88 36.13
N THR A 765 -6.38 -22.33 37.30
CA THR A 765 -7.40 -21.84 38.24
C THR A 765 -8.10 -20.59 37.69
N VAL A 766 -9.26 -20.24 38.25
CA VAL A 766 -10.03 -19.05 37.81
C VAL A 766 -9.20 -17.76 37.91
N LEU A 767 -8.43 -17.59 39.00
CA LEU A 767 -7.58 -16.42 39.20
C LEU A 767 -6.41 -16.36 38.22
N GLU A 768 -5.72 -17.49 37.99
CA GLU A 768 -4.64 -17.57 37.01
C GLU A 768 -5.14 -17.29 35.59
N TYR A 769 -6.30 -17.85 35.23
CA TYR A 769 -6.92 -17.60 33.93
C TYR A 769 -7.31 -16.12 33.78
N PHE A 770 -7.93 -15.53 34.81
CA PHE A 770 -8.28 -14.11 34.83
C PHE A 770 -7.06 -13.21 34.62
N ASN A 771 -5.96 -13.45 35.35
CA ASN A 771 -4.71 -12.70 35.21
C ASN A 771 -4.12 -12.80 33.79
N SER A 772 -4.25 -13.96 33.14
CA SER A 772 -3.83 -14.13 31.74
C SER A 772 -4.65 -13.30 30.75
N THR A 773 -5.91 -12.97 31.05
CA THR A 773 -6.78 -12.30 30.08
C THR A 773 -6.28 -10.89 29.74
N HIS A 774 -5.61 -10.22 30.68
CA HIS A 774 -5.06 -8.88 30.49
C HIS A 774 -4.03 -8.84 29.36
N GLY A 775 -3.03 -9.74 29.39
CA GLY A 775 -1.99 -9.84 28.37
C GLY A 775 -2.56 -10.25 27.02
N ALA A 776 -3.45 -11.24 26.98
CA ALA A 776 -4.08 -11.72 25.74
C ALA A 776 -4.92 -10.63 25.06
N ARG A 777 -5.77 -9.92 25.82
CA ARG A 777 -6.60 -8.84 25.29
C ARG A 777 -5.76 -7.67 24.80
N LYS A 778 -4.71 -7.28 25.54
CA LYS A 778 -3.79 -6.23 25.11
C LYS A 778 -3.09 -6.61 23.81
N GLY A 779 -2.57 -7.83 23.70
CA GLY A 779 -1.92 -8.32 22.48
C GLY A 779 -2.84 -8.28 21.25
N LEU A 780 -4.10 -8.71 21.40
CA LEU A 780 -5.11 -8.65 20.33
C LEU A 780 -5.44 -7.20 19.93
N SER A 781 -5.66 -6.32 20.90
CA SER A 781 -5.93 -4.90 20.66
C SER A 781 -4.74 -4.19 20.00
N ASP A 782 -3.52 -4.45 20.45
CA ASP A 782 -2.30 -3.85 19.90
C ASP A 782 -2.06 -4.31 18.46
N THR A 783 -2.32 -5.58 18.15
CA THR A 783 -2.21 -6.10 16.78
C THR A 783 -3.21 -5.41 15.85
N ALA A 784 -4.46 -5.23 16.30
CA ALA A 784 -5.48 -4.53 15.53
C ALA A 784 -5.14 -3.04 15.29
N LEU A 785 -4.59 -2.35 16.31
CA LEU A 785 -4.18 -0.95 16.19
C LEU A 785 -2.92 -0.76 15.33
N LYS A 786 -1.91 -1.62 15.51
CA LYS A 786 -0.62 -1.53 14.78
C LYS A 786 -0.77 -1.78 13.28
N THR A 787 -1.74 -2.62 12.88
CA THR A 787 -2.03 -2.89 11.46
C THR A 787 -2.28 -1.61 10.66
N ALA A 788 -2.97 -0.62 11.24
CA ALA A 788 -3.22 0.66 10.58
C ALA A 788 -1.95 1.52 10.46
N ASN A 789 -1.03 1.43 11.43
CA ASN A 789 0.19 2.22 11.48
C ASN A 789 1.23 1.74 10.46
N SER A 790 1.42 0.42 10.31
CA SER A 790 2.37 -0.12 9.32
C SER A 790 1.98 0.27 7.89
N GLY A 791 0.69 0.14 7.54
CA GLY A 791 0.20 0.58 6.24
C GLY A 791 0.33 2.10 6.02
N TYR A 792 0.22 2.90 7.08
CA TYR A 792 0.43 4.35 7.01
C TYR A 792 1.90 4.72 6.83
N LEU A 793 2.82 4.03 7.51
CA LEU A 793 4.26 4.21 7.37
C LEU A 793 4.71 3.86 5.94
N THR A 794 4.34 2.67 5.45
CA THR A 794 4.62 2.22 4.08
C THR A 794 4.18 3.27 3.07
N ARG A 795 2.96 3.80 3.24
CA ARG A 795 2.43 4.85 2.37
C ARG A 795 3.25 6.15 2.43
N ARG A 796 3.69 6.59 3.61
CA ARG A 796 4.57 7.76 3.73
C ARG A 796 5.92 7.54 3.05
N LEU A 797 6.49 6.34 3.18
CA LEU A 797 7.75 5.98 2.53
C LEU A 797 7.59 5.99 1.01
N VAL A 798 6.50 5.41 0.48
CA VAL A 798 6.19 5.45 -0.95
C VAL A 798 5.97 6.89 -1.42
N ASP A 799 5.20 7.70 -0.69
CA ASP A 799 4.93 9.11 -1.04
C ASP A 799 6.25 9.94 -1.16
N VAL A 800 7.34 9.54 -0.49
CA VAL A 800 8.66 10.20 -0.57
C VAL A 800 9.57 9.58 -1.62
N ALA A 801 9.53 8.26 -1.79
CA ALA A 801 10.49 7.52 -2.63
C ALA A 801 9.94 7.15 -4.02
N GLN A 802 8.69 7.49 -4.35
CA GLN A 802 8.02 7.06 -5.59
C GLN A 802 8.79 7.43 -6.86
N ASP A 803 9.42 8.60 -6.90
CA ASP A 803 10.13 9.10 -8.09
C ASP A 803 11.58 8.57 -8.21
N CYS A 804 12.04 7.79 -7.24
CA CYS A 804 13.38 7.20 -7.24
C CYS A 804 13.42 5.94 -8.13
N ILE A 805 13.90 6.13 -9.36
CA ILE A 805 13.97 5.12 -10.43
C ILE A 805 15.41 5.01 -10.91
N VAL A 806 15.83 3.82 -11.34
CA VAL A 806 17.14 3.64 -11.98
C VAL A 806 17.09 4.19 -13.41
N ARG A 807 17.85 5.26 -13.70
CA ARG A 807 17.82 5.94 -15.02
C ARG A 807 19.05 5.69 -15.88
N GLU A 808 20.20 5.48 -15.25
CA GLU A 808 21.48 5.32 -15.94
C GLU A 808 22.29 4.16 -15.35
N ILE A 809 23.31 3.71 -16.09
CA ILE A 809 24.15 2.58 -15.67
C ILE A 809 25.13 3.02 -14.58
N ASP A 810 25.84 4.12 -14.79
CA ASP A 810 26.87 4.64 -13.89
C ASP A 810 26.90 6.17 -13.90
N CYS A 811 26.96 6.79 -12.73
CA CYS A 811 27.13 8.24 -12.55
C CYS A 811 28.59 8.70 -12.46
N GLY A 812 29.55 7.77 -12.41
CA GLY A 812 30.99 8.08 -12.34
C GLY A 812 31.50 8.65 -11.02
N THR A 813 30.67 8.73 -9.98
CA THR A 813 31.09 9.28 -8.66
C THR A 813 32.16 8.41 -7.98
N ASP A 814 33.17 9.06 -7.40
CA ASP A 814 34.16 8.46 -6.50
C ASP A 814 33.74 8.56 -5.01
N ILE A 815 32.62 9.22 -4.72
CA ILE A 815 32.12 9.37 -3.35
C ILE A 815 31.48 8.05 -2.92
N ALA A 816 32.00 7.48 -1.83
CA ALA A 816 31.64 6.16 -1.33
C ALA A 816 31.41 6.18 0.18
N ILE A 817 30.74 5.14 0.69
CA ILE A 817 30.57 4.89 2.13
C ILE A 817 31.48 3.75 2.57
N THR A 818 31.98 3.82 3.80
CA THR A 818 32.78 2.74 4.39
C THR A 818 31.85 1.71 5.05
N ALA A 819 31.97 0.44 4.65
CA ALA A 819 31.28 -0.69 5.24
C ALA A 819 32.20 -1.43 6.23
N GLU A 820 31.67 -1.75 7.39
CA GLU A 820 32.32 -2.47 8.49
C GLU A 820 31.32 -3.49 9.09
N ALA A 821 31.83 -4.54 9.73
CA ALA A 821 31.00 -5.50 10.44
C ALA A 821 30.17 -4.80 11.53
N ALA A 822 28.89 -5.17 11.66
CA ALA A 822 28.01 -4.58 12.67
C ALA A 822 28.21 -5.30 14.00
N VAL A 823 28.80 -4.63 14.98
CA VAL A 823 29.00 -5.15 16.34
C VAL A 823 28.02 -4.46 17.28
N ASN A 824 27.21 -5.24 17.99
CA ASN A 824 26.32 -4.74 19.04
C ASN A 824 26.62 -5.50 20.33
N ASP A 825 26.91 -4.79 21.42
CA ASP A 825 27.23 -5.37 22.73
C ASP A 825 28.34 -6.46 22.72
N GLY A 826 29.29 -6.36 21.79
CA GLY A 826 30.43 -7.29 21.67
C GLY A 826 30.17 -8.53 20.80
N GLU A 827 28.93 -8.75 20.33
CA GLU A 827 28.59 -9.78 19.36
C GLU A 827 28.53 -9.21 17.94
N VAL A 828 29.08 -9.95 16.97
CA VAL A 828 28.97 -9.61 15.55
C VAL A 828 27.57 -9.99 15.08
N VAL A 829 26.73 -8.97 14.86
CA VAL A 829 25.34 -9.14 14.41
C VAL A 829 25.28 -9.46 12.91
N SER A 830 26.17 -8.88 12.12
CA SER A 830 26.31 -9.17 10.68
C SER A 830 27.76 -9.02 10.25
N SER A 831 28.24 -10.00 9.49
CA SER A 831 29.62 -10.03 9.00
C SER A 831 29.84 -8.98 7.91
N LEU A 832 31.10 -8.68 7.60
CA LEU A 832 31.41 -7.77 6.49
C LEU A 832 30.90 -8.35 5.17
N GLY A 833 31.11 -9.65 4.93
CA GLY A 833 30.71 -10.36 3.72
C GLY A 833 29.21 -10.22 3.42
N GLU A 834 28.35 -10.41 4.43
CA GLU A 834 26.90 -10.24 4.30
C GLU A 834 26.51 -8.80 3.93
N ARG A 835 27.17 -7.79 4.51
CA ARG A 835 26.82 -6.38 4.27
C ARG A 835 27.23 -5.88 2.89
N VAL A 836 28.29 -6.43 2.33
CA VAL A 836 28.87 -5.99 1.05
C VAL A 836 28.37 -6.83 -0.12
N LEU A 837 27.75 -7.99 0.14
CA LEU A 837 27.15 -8.83 -0.89
C LEU A 837 26.17 -8.04 -1.77
N GLY A 838 26.34 -8.14 -3.09
CA GLY A 838 25.52 -7.46 -4.08
C GLY A 838 25.77 -5.94 -4.18
N ARG A 839 26.75 -5.39 -3.46
CA ARG A 839 27.21 -4.00 -3.61
C ARG A 839 28.37 -3.93 -4.58
N VAL A 840 28.66 -2.71 -5.03
CA VAL A 840 29.79 -2.43 -5.92
C VAL A 840 30.93 -1.81 -5.13
N SER A 841 32.14 -2.35 -5.32
CA SER A 841 33.35 -1.81 -4.68
C SER A 841 33.69 -0.44 -5.23
N ALA A 842 34.02 0.51 -4.35
CA ALA A 842 34.49 1.84 -4.76
C ALA A 842 36.00 1.88 -5.03
N ASP A 843 36.76 0.95 -4.43
CA ASP A 843 38.21 0.82 -4.56
C ASP A 843 38.64 -0.61 -4.86
N ASP A 844 39.91 -0.78 -5.19
CA ASP A 844 40.56 -2.08 -5.17
C ASP A 844 40.72 -2.56 -3.70
N VAL A 845 40.17 -3.74 -3.40
CA VAL A 845 40.27 -4.36 -2.07
C VAL A 845 41.45 -5.32 -2.09
N LEU A 846 42.49 -4.99 -1.33
CA LEU A 846 43.69 -5.82 -1.20
C LEU A 846 43.57 -6.83 -0.05
N ARG A 847 44.21 -7.98 -0.18
CA ARG A 847 44.35 -8.94 0.93
C ARG A 847 45.28 -8.35 2.00
N PRO A 848 44.90 -8.35 3.29
CA PRO A 848 45.71 -7.77 4.35
C PRO A 848 47.13 -8.36 4.40
N GLY A 849 48.15 -7.51 4.24
CA GLY A 849 49.56 -7.92 4.27
C GLY A 849 50.18 -8.31 2.93
N THR A 850 49.42 -8.28 1.82
CA THR A 850 49.90 -8.57 0.46
C THR A 850 49.36 -7.56 -0.55
N ASP A 851 50.04 -7.42 -1.71
CA ASP A 851 49.56 -6.59 -2.83
C ASP A 851 48.57 -7.34 -3.76
N GLU A 852 48.03 -8.48 -3.32
CA GLU A 852 47.05 -9.25 -4.08
C GLU A 852 45.66 -8.58 -4.01
N VAL A 853 45.11 -8.22 -5.18
CA VAL A 853 43.78 -7.61 -5.32
C VAL A 853 42.70 -8.70 -5.27
N LEU A 854 41.82 -8.63 -4.27
CA LEU A 854 40.68 -9.54 -4.11
C LEU A 854 39.47 -9.11 -4.94
N VAL A 855 39.18 -7.81 -4.96
CA VAL A 855 38.05 -7.21 -5.72
C VAL A 855 38.52 -5.93 -6.37
N THR A 856 38.21 -5.76 -7.65
CA THR A 856 38.60 -4.55 -8.40
C THR A 856 37.60 -3.40 -8.20
N LYS A 857 38.06 -2.16 -8.40
CA LYS A 857 37.21 -0.97 -8.38
C LYS A 857 36.08 -1.07 -9.41
N GLY A 858 34.86 -0.77 -8.97
CA GLY A 858 33.66 -0.79 -9.83
C GLY A 858 33.08 -2.18 -10.06
N GLU A 859 33.62 -3.20 -9.42
CA GLU A 859 33.19 -4.58 -9.58
C GLU A 859 32.05 -4.93 -8.62
N LEU A 860 31.07 -5.70 -9.11
CA LEU A 860 29.98 -6.24 -8.28
C LEU A 860 30.52 -7.38 -7.40
N ILE A 861 30.14 -7.35 -6.13
CA ILE A 861 30.54 -8.34 -5.14
C ILE A 861 29.52 -9.49 -5.16
N ASP A 862 29.93 -10.59 -5.78
CA ASP A 862 29.20 -11.85 -5.77
C ASP A 862 29.57 -12.69 -4.54
N GLU A 863 28.86 -13.79 -4.32
CA GLU A 863 29.04 -14.69 -3.17
C GLU A 863 30.48 -15.17 -3.03
N ARG A 864 31.12 -15.59 -4.13
CA ARG A 864 32.52 -16.06 -4.12
C ARG A 864 33.47 -15.00 -3.58
N LYS A 865 33.22 -13.73 -3.91
CA LYS A 865 34.06 -12.62 -3.48
C LYS A 865 33.76 -12.22 -2.05
N ALA A 866 32.49 -12.29 -1.63
CA ALA A 866 32.11 -12.09 -0.24
C ALA A 866 32.81 -13.12 0.66
N ASP A 867 32.82 -14.40 0.27
CA ASP A 867 33.54 -15.47 0.97
C ASP A 867 35.05 -15.20 1.00
N MET A 868 35.65 -14.79 -0.13
CA MET A 868 37.08 -14.42 -0.19
C MET A 868 37.43 -13.22 0.72
N ILE A 869 36.55 -12.22 0.82
CA ILE A 869 36.71 -11.05 1.71
C ILE A 869 36.68 -11.49 3.17
N GLU A 870 35.80 -12.44 3.51
CA GLU A 870 35.64 -12.98 4.86
C GLU A 870 36.82 -13.88 5.25
N GLU A 871 37.26 -14.77 4.36
CA GLU A 871 38.46 -15.60 4.53
C GLU A 871 39.72 -14.75 4.69
N ALA A 872 39.85 -13.67 3.90
CA ALA A 872 40.96 -12.74 3.99
C ALA A 872 40.88 -11.82 5.23
N LYS A 873 39.78 -11.86 6.00
CA LYS A 873 39.55 -11.05 7.21
C LYS A 873 39.75 -9.55 6.98
N VAL A 874 39.22 -9.04 5.88
CA VAL A 874 39.21 -7.59 5.61
C VAL A 874 38.39 -6.87 6.68
N ALA A 875 38.94 -5.83 7.30
CA ALA A 875 38.27 -5.12 8.40
C ALA A 875 37.21 -4.11 7.91
N LYS A 876 37.53 -3.38 6.83
CA LYS A 876 36.67 -2.33 6.27
C LYS A 876 36.88 -2.23 4.76
N MET A 877 35.84 -1.84 4.04
CA MET A 877 35.93 -1.56 2.60
C MET A 877 35.00 -0.42 2.18
N ARG A 878 35.36 0.31 1.13
CA ARG A 878 34.51 1.38 0.58
C ARG A 878 33.59 0.80 -0.50
N ILE A 879 32.30 1.09 -0.38
CA ILE A 879 31.26 0.67 -1.32
C ILE A 879 30.50 1.87 -1.88
N ARG A 880 30.00 1.75 -3.10
CA ARG A 880 29.11 2.75 -3.68
C ARG A 880 27.72 2.64 -3.05
N SER A 881 27.04 3.79 -2.93
CA SER A 881 25.73 3.89 -2.26
C SER A 881 24.80 4.81 -3.05
N PRO A 882 23.47 4.59 -3.01
CA PRO A 882 22.50 5.54 -3.55
C PRO A 882 22.60 6.93 -2.90
N LEU A 883 23.04 7.01 -1.63
CA LEU A 883 23.18 8.29 -0.91
C LEU A 883 24.30 9.18 -1.47
N THR A 884 25.32 8.58 -2.09
CA THR A 884 26.48 9.29 -2.65
C THR A 884 26.43 9.37 -4.18
N CYS A 885 25.30 8.97 -4.78
CA CYS A 885 25.08 9.00 -6.21
C CYS A 885 24.98 10.45 -6.71
N GLN A 886 25.63 10.74 -7.84
CA GLN A 886 25.60 12.06 -8.49
C GLN A 886 24.67 12.10 -9.72
N ALA A 887 23.80 11.11 -9.89
CA ALA A 887 22.77 11.15 -10.92
C ALA A 887 21.81 12.33 -10.67
N GLU A 888 21.49 13.12 -11.69
CA GLU A 888 20.60 14.28 -11.55
C GLU A 888 19.15 13.84 -11.25
N ASP A 889 18.65 12.86 -12.01
CA ASP A 889 17.30 12.31 -11.87
C ASP A 889 17.34 10.82 -11.51
N GLY A 890 17.07 10.49 -10.25
CA GLY A 890 16.99 9.12 -9.77
C GLY A 890 18.35 8.57 -9.28
N VAL A 891 18.63 7.30 -9.58
CA VAL A 891 19.84 6.59 -9.10
C VAL A 891 20.48 5.81 -10.24
N CYS A 892 21.81 5.69 -10.24
CA CYS A 892 22.50 4.83 -11.21
C CYS A 892 22.56 3.37 -10.76
N ALA A 893 22.60 2.44 -11.72
CA ALA A 893 22.64 1.01 -11.43
C ALA A 893 23.90 0.59 -10.63
N THR A 894 25.05 1.25 -10.84
CA THR A 894 26.28 0.95 -10.09
C THR A 894 26.18 1.33 -8.61
N CYS A 895 25.61 2.50 -8.30
CA CYS A 895 25.47 2.96 -6.91
C CYS A 895 24.42 2.15 -6.14
N TYR A 896 23.42 1.60 -6.82
CA TYR A 896 22.44 0.71 -6.20
C TYR A 896 23.01 -0.70 -5.96
N GLY A 897 23.58 -1.30 -7.01
CA GLY A 897 24.15 -2.65 -6.99
C GLY A 897 23.23 -3.71 -7.61
N ARG A 898 23.07 -4.82 -6.89
CA ARG A 898 22.29 -6.01 -7.30
C ARG A 898 20.79 -5.84 -7.04
N ASP A 899 19.96 -6.29 -7.96
CA ASP A 899 18.56 -6.59 -7.67
C ASP A 899 18.48 -7.88 -6.87
N LEU A 900 18.08 -7.74 -5.60
CA LEU A 900 18.00 -8.84 -4.65
C LEU A 900 16.96 -9.90 -5.06
N ALA A 901 15.97 -9.56 -5.89
CA ALA A 901 14.94 -10.51 -6.26
C ALA A 901 15.35 -11.46 -7.39
N ARG A 902 16.28 -11.04 -8.26
CA ARG A 902 16.75 -11.81 -9.42
C ARG A 902 18.18 -12.29 -9.28
N GLY A 903 18.94 -11.68 -8.37
CA GLY A 903 20.34 -11.98 -8.21
C GLY A 903 21.23 -11.45 -9.34
N THR A 904 20.73 -10.55 -10.20
CA THR A 904 21.51 -9.85 -11.23
C THR A 904 21.68 -8.38 -10.87
N ARG A 905 22.52 -7.64 -11.60
CA ARG A 905 22.55 -6.17 -11.49
C ARG A 905 21.17 -5.59 -11.76
N VAL A 906 20.81 -4.50 -11.07
CA VAL A 906 19.52 -3.82 -11.26
C VAL A 906 19.38 -3.31 -12.70
N ASN A 907 18.19 -3.47 -13.28
CA ASN A 907 17.91 -3.02 -14.65
C ASN A 907 17.52 -1.54 -14.68
N ILE A 908 17.75 -0.90 -15.83
CA ILE A 908 17.29 0.46 -16.07
C ILE A 908 15.75 0.46 -16.13
N GLY A 909 15.14 1.45 -15.46
CA GLY A 909 13.69 1.61 -15.36
C GLY A 909 13.08 0.96 -14.12
N GLU A 910 13.86 0.26 -13.28
CA GLU A 910 13.35 -0.35 -12.07
C GLU A 910 13.05 0.70 -10.99
N ALA A 911 11.82 0.68 -10.45
CA ALA A 911 11.34 1.63 -9.45
C ALA A 911 11.81 1.24 -8.04
N VAL A 912 13.12 1.36 -7.80
CA VAL A 912 13.80 0.95 -6.55
C VAL A 912 13.26 1.66 -5.31
N GLY A 913 12.79 2.89 -5.44
CA GLY A 913 12.21 3.63 -4.31
C GLY A 913 10.91 3.02 -3.78
N ILE A 914 10.04 2.53 -4.69
CA ILE A 914 8.80 1.83 -4.30
C ILE A 914 9.14 0.50 -3.64
N ILE A 915 10.09 -0.27 -4.20
CA ILE A 915 10.52 -1.56 -3.64
C ILE A 915 11.09 -1.35 -2.24
N ALA A 916 11.99 -0.38 -2.06
CA ALA A 916 12.57 -0.07 -0.75
C ALA A 916 11.50 0.35 0.28
N ALA A 917 10.55 1.19 -0.12
CA ALA A 917 9.47 1.63 0.76
C ALA A 917 8.55 0.48 1.20
N GLN A 918 8.25 -0.46 0.29
CA GLN A 918 7.47 -1.66 0.58
C GLN A 918 8.23 -2.61 1.50
N SER A 919 9.50 -2.89 1.20
CA SER A 919 10.34 -3.81 1.97
C SER A 919 10.67 -3.35 3.39
N ILE A 920 10.59 -2.04 3.68
CA ILE A 920 10.72 -1.50 5.03
C ILE A 920 9.36 -1.50 5.76
N GLY A 921 8.28 -1.36 4.99
CA GLY A 921 6.93 -1.23 5.52
C GLY A 921 6.25 -2.55 5.85
N GLU A 922 6.51 -3.57 5.05
CA GLU A 922 6.32 -4.99 5.38
C GLU A 922 7.16 -5.36 6.60
#